data_AF-A0A1B1M1V4-F1
#
_entry.id   AF-A0A1B1M1V4-F1
#
_cell.length_a   1.000
_cell.length_b   1.000
_cell.length_c   1.000
_cell.angle_alpha   90.00
_cell.angle_beta   90.00
_cell.angle_gamma   90.00
#
_symmetry.space_group_name_H-M   'P 1'
#
loop_
_entity.id
_entity.type
_entity.pdbx_description
1 polymer ?
#
loop_
_entity_poly.entity_id
_entity_poly.type
_entity_poly.pdbx_seq_one_letter_code
_entity_poly.pdbx_strand_id
1 'polypeptide(L)'
;MSPLAAGPSTAPAAVLCGLAGWVPSRVVTNEDLARRLDTDDAWIRTRTGIRRRHIVEPGQATSDLAVEAGRRALASAATDRVDAVVVATTTPDHTCPATAPAVASRLGLAGVAAFDIGAVCTGFVYGLASAAGLIAAGVAERVLLIGADTYSTIVDPLDRANAIIFGDGAGAVVLRAGHPDEPGAVGHFDLGSDGAHEDLIMVAAGGSCQRSGPGEPGRQDRHFAMRGKEVYRHAVTRMAESAFKISGHRVHPAEVDRALLAHPGVREAAVVGQVLADGTRRLVAHVVPDGPAPAVALVRDRLRAVLPAAMIPSAVEFLDRLPRTGAGKIDRNALAAMTPDAHGPAPDAPVPDRGTETLAHDNALERTIAAVWQLAPAVPALSARDDVFDLGAQSLQVIQVANRLGVDLRRDVKVAWLFQHPTPAELARFLEQQEQQEQQEQQEQQGQQEQAQVQPRTAGPGLPATLLADAVLDPDIRPSGDSPRPIGAPDRVLLTGATGFVGVHLLAELLTSTDAEVICTVRAPGPAEAAARVRQSLEVHRIHLSDVARHTSTTASPRERCPPRPGNRTISRRPHSSWTSEELPGSTPRLLHQNPSPHEHPEARSSMPKKRPVATALAGALCLVTTACADSSTGKADDTGDNAPAAAAESGYPVTLDNCGVPERFTKAPSRVVTMNGASVAEVSTLLALGLGDRIVANQQSYGMSEVAGRAKAIKALPTGGVKLNDAYDIPREAMIGLRPDLVLSTTSYGFDEKNGFATREQLKEVGAGSYVSPQGCDQDTSRMTIADSYTLLRDMGRIFNVSDRAEKLITASRKNIADVSAKVKDDKQPKVMVLFSNMTMGGNDFSSVVAKGIYNDILAKAGARNAFASASKTSFADLSKEKVAATDVDALVVIGYNDPDPAAYAKKLLKEFPQWPAAKNNKYVALSDSMYLGPSNDLAVEKIARMLHPDRF
;
A
#
# COMPACT_ATOMS: atom_id res chain seq x y z
N MET A 1 -46.82 -47.73 -6.15
CA MET A 1 -46.48 -46.31 -5.93
C MET A 1 -45.04 -46.27 -5.46
N SER A 2 -44.12 -45.80 -6.30
CA SER A 2 -42.75 -45.49 -5.88
C SER A 2 -42.63 -43.98 -5.78
N PRO A 3 -42.01 -43.41 -4.73
CA PRO A 3 -41.81 -41.98 -4.64
C PRO A 3 -40.79 -41.54 -5.68
N LEU A 4 -41.13 -40.49 -6.44
CA LEU A 4 -40.14 -39.76 -7.24
C LEU A 4 -39.11 -39.17 -6.27
N ALA A 5 -37.85 -39.53 -6.46
CA ALA A 5 -36.76 -38.91 -5.73
C ALA A 5 -36.65 -37.44 -6.15
N ALA A 6 -37.08 -36.53 -5.27
CA ALA A 6 -36.72 -35.13 -5.41
C ALA A 6 -35.19 -35.02 -5.28
N GLY A 7 -34.53 -34.56 -6.34
CA GLY A 7 -33.12 -34.16 -6.23
C GLY A 7 -32.96 -33.04 -5.21
N PRO A 8 -31.75 -32.85 -4.63
CA PRO A 8 -31.53 -31.79 -3.66
C PRO A 8 -31.85 -30.44 -4.30
N SER A 9 -32.90 -29.77 -3.81
CA SER A 9 -33.28 -28.44 -4.30
C SER A 9 -32.19 -27.45 -3.92
N THR A 10 -31.35 -27.07 -4.88
CA THR A 10 -30.41 -25.96 -4.72
C THR A 10 -31.22 -24.70 -4.41
N ALA A 11 -30.94 -24.07 -3.26
CA ALA A 11 -31.59 -22.81 -2.89
C ALA A 11 -31.39 -21.77 -4.02
N PRO A 12 -32.41 -20.96 -4.35
CA PRO A 12 -32.32 -20.00 -5.45
C PRO A 12 -31.21 -18.98 -5.19
N ALA A 13 -30.41 -18.71 -6.21
CA ALA A 13 -29.41 -17.65 -6.16
C ALA A 13 -30.08 -16.29 -6.43
N ALA A 14 -29.51 -15.23 -5.86
CA ALA A 14 -29.87 -13.87 -6.26
C ALA A 14 -29.11 -13.50 -7.54
N VAL A 15 -29.85 -13.08 -8.57
CA VAL A 15 -29.33 -12.70 -9.88
C VAL A 15 -29.69 -11.23 -10.13
N LEU A 16 -28.70 -10.41 -10.47
CA LEU A 16 -28.89 -9.01 -10.81
C LEU A 16 -29.56 -8.91 -12.18
N CYS A 17 -30.76 -8.31 -12.22
CA CYS A 17 -31.53 -8.13 -13.45
C CYS A 17 -31.78 -6.66 -13.84
N GLY A 18 -31.43 -5.70 -12.98
CA GLY A 18 -31.43 -4.28 -13.34
C GLY A 18 -30.51 -3.46 -12.46
N LEU A 19 -30.03 -2.33 -12.97
CA LEU A 19 -29.13 -1.42 -12.26
C LEU A 19 -29.34 0.01 -12.71
N ALA A 20 -29.14 0.97 -11.81
CA ALA A 20 -29.12 2.39 -12.15
C ALA A 20 -28.36 3.23 -11.13
N GLY A 21 -28.10 4.48 -11.49
CA GLY A 21 -27.60 5.50 -10.58
C GLY A 21 -28.23 6.86 -10.83
N TRP A 22 -28.15 7.71 -9.82
CA TRP A 22 -28.62 9.09 -9.83
C TRP A 22 -27.70 9.97 -8.96
N VAL A 23 -27.49 11.21 -9.40
CA VAL A 23 -26.76 12.25 -8.65
C VAL A 23 -27.55 13.56 -8.75
N PRO A 24 -27.54 14.41 -7.71
CA PRO A 24 -28.22 15.69 -7.76
C PRO A 24 -27.60 16.64 -8.79
N SER A 25 -28.36 17.64 -9.23
CA SER A 25 -27.99 18.55 -10.32
C SER A 25 -26.89 19.55 -9.95
N ARG A 26 -26.81 19.95 -8.67
CA ARG A 26 -25.87 20.97 -8.21
C ARG A 26 -24.45 20.41 -8.14
N VAL A 27 -23.56 21.04 -8.89
CA VAL A 27 -22.14 20.69 -8.98
C VAL A 27 -21.32 21.60 -8.06
N VAL A 28 -20.38 21.01 -7.31
CA VAL A 28 -19.34 21.71 -6.56
C VAL A 28 -17.98 21.35 -7.15
N THR A 29 -17.36 22.30 -7.83
CA THR A 29 -16.02 22.18 -8.39
C THR A 29 -14.94 22.32 -7.32
N ASN A 30 -13.70 21.98 -7.65
CA ASN A 30 -12.56 22.26 -6.78
C ASN A 30 -12.28 23.77 -6.63
N GLU A 31 -12.67 24.60 -7.59
CA GLU A 31 -12.58 26.07 -7.49
C GLU A 31 -13.57 26.61 -6.45
N ASP A 32 -14.78 26.06 -6.38
CA ASP A 32 -15.79 26.42 -5.38
C ASP A 32 -15.32 26.16 -3.94
N LEU A 33 -14.53 25.09 -3.76
CA LEU A 33 -13.89 24.74 -2.49
C LEU A 33 -12.66 25.62 -2.21
N ALA A 34 -11.81 25.86 -3.20
CA ALA A 34 -10.64 26.74 -3.09
C ALA A 34 -11.00 28.19 -2.72
N ARG A 35 -12.21 28.64 -3.05
CA ARG A 35 -12.75 29.95 -2.62
C ARG A 35 -13.12 30.04 -1.13
N ARG A 36 -13.12 28.93 -0.39
CA ARG A 36 -13.62 28.84 1.00
C ARG A 36 -12.67 28.12 1.96
N LEU A 37 -11.80 27.26 1.43
CA LEU A 37 -10.86 26.41 2.15
C LEU A 37 -9.44 26.73 1.66
N ASP A 38 -8.43 26.59 2.53
CA ASP A 38 -7.01 26.64 2.14
C ASP A 38 -6.68 25.44 1.23
N THR A 39 -6.99 25.49 -0.06
CA THR A 39 -6.80 24.37 -0.99
C THR A 39 -6.81 24.83 -2.44
N ASP A 40 -6.35 23.98 -3.36
CA ASP A 40 -6.41 24.20 -4.80
C ASP A 40 -6.77 22.90 -5.58
N ASP A 41 -7.08 23.03 -6.87
CA ASP A 41 -7.46 21.91 -7.75
C ASP A 41 -6.36 20.83 -7.85
N ALA A 42 -5.09 21.24 -7.92
CA ALA A 42 -3.98 20.31 -8.03
C ALA A 42 -3.78 19.53 -6.72
N TRP A 43 -3.90 20.21 -5.57
CA TRP A 43 -3.79 19.64 -4.23
C TRP A 43 -4.89 18.59 -3.99
N ILE A 44 -6.12 18.87 -4.41
CA ILE A 44 -7.27 17.93 -4.31
C ILE A 44 -7.08 16.75 -5.28
N ARG A 45 -6.83 17.01 -6.57
CA ARG A 45 -6.76 15.96 -7.59
C ARG A 45 -5.58 15.02 -7.40
N THR A 46 -4.44 15.51 -6.93
CA THR A 46 -3.26 14.67 -6.63
C THR A 46 -3.52 13.72 -5.45
N ARG A 47 -4.44 14.05 -4.54
CA ARG A 47 -4.80 13.22 -3.38
C ARG A 47 -5.99 12.30 -3.60
N THR A 48 -6.99 12.77 -4.33
CA THR A 48 -8.32 12.13 -4.40
C THR A 48 -8.75 11.76 -5.83
N GLY A 49 -8.10 12.31 -6.86
CA GLY A 49 -8.57 12.26 -8.25
C GLY A 49 -9.83 13.10 -8.54
N ILE A 50 -10.54 13.58 -7.52
CA ILE A 50 -11.85 14.25 -7.66
C ILE A 50 -11.69 15.62 -8.32
N ARG A 51 -12.48 15.86 -9.37
CA ARG A 51 -12.55 17.15 -10.11
C ARG A 51 -13.77 18.00 -9.72
N ARG A 52 -14.88 17.32 -9.42
CA ARG A 52 -16.16 17.91 -9.04
C ARG A 52 -16.94 16.91 -8.18
N ARG A 53 -17.82 17.42 -7.32
CA ARG A 53 -18.81 16.68 -6.54
C ARG A 53 -20.20 17.08 -7.00
N HIS A 54 -21.17 16.22 -6.79
CA HIS A 54 -22.58 16.56 -6.86
C HIS A 54 -23.07 16.67 -5.41
N ILE A 55 -23.88 17.68 -5.09
CA ILE A 55 -24.50 17.81 -3.77
C ILE A 55 -25.98 18.14 -3.90
N VAL A 56 -26.78 17.79 -2.89
CA VAL A 56 -28.20 18.15 -2.84
C VAL A 56 -28.41 19.65 -2.67
N GLU A 57 -29.56 20.13 -3.14
CA GLU A 57 -30.00 21.49 -2.82
C GLU A 57 -30.64 21.55 -1.42
N PRO A 58 -30.67 22.73 -0.75
CA PRO A 58 -31.35 22.88 0.52
C PRO A 58 -32.81 22.42 0.44
N GLY A 59 -33.17 21.43 1.28
CA GLY A 59 -34.51 20.83 1.32
C GLY A 59 -34.69 19.57 0.46
N GLN A 60 -33.69 19.14 -0.32
CA GLN A 60 -33.68 17.84 -0.98
C GLN A 60 -33.09 16.77 -0.03
N ALA A 61 -33.77 15.63 0.08
CA ALA A 61 -33.48 14.57 1.05
C ALA A 61 -32.85 13.32 0.39
N THR A 62 -32.39 12.38 1.21
CA THR A 62 -31.79 11.12 0.73
C THR A 62 -32.83 10.26 0.02
N SER A 63 -34.09 10.25 0.49
CA SER A 63 -35.18 9.55 -0.20
C SER A 63 -35.45 10.08 -1.62
N ASP A 64 -35.17 11.36 -1.91
CA ASP A 64 -35.33 11.91 -3.26
C ASP A 64 -34.33 11.28 -4.24
N LEU A 65 -33.09 11.08 -3.79
CA LEU A 65 -32.06 10.41 -4.59
C LEU A 65 -32.37 8.91 -4.74
N ALA A 66 -32.78 8.28 -3.65
CA ALA A 66 -33.13 6.87 -3.61
C ALA A 66 -34.30 6.52 -4.55
N VAL A 67 -35.36 7.34 -4.56
CA VAL A 67 -36.52 7.15 -5.44
C VAL A 67 -36.13 7.25 -6.91
N GLU A 68 -35.33 8.24 -7.31
CA GLU A 68 -34.95 8.38 -8.72
C GLU A 68 -33.97 7.28 -9.19
N ALA A 69 -33.06 6.83 -8.34
CA ALA A 69 -32.23 5.65 -8.63
C ALA A 69 -33.07 4.36 -8.69
N GLY A 70 -33.96 4.13 -7.72
CA GLY A 70 -34.83 2.96 -7.66
C GLY A 70 -35.77 2.85 -8.85
N ARG A 71 -36.42 3.96 -9.23
CA ARG A 71 -37.30 4.05 -10.40
C ARG A 71 -36.59 3.68 -11.70
N ARG A 72 -35.32 4.10 -11.84
CA ARG A 72 -34.47 3.74 -13.00
C ARG A 72 -34.02 2.28 -12.97
N ALA A 73 -33.69 1.72 -11.81
CA ALA A 73 -33.29 0.32 -11.69
C ALA A 73 -34.46 -0.64 -12.00
N LEU A 74 -35.67 -0.32 -11.51
CA LEU A 74 -36.92 -0.99 -11.86
C LEU A 74 -37.18 -0.96 -13.38
N ALA A 75 -37.07 0.22 -14.00
CA ALA A 75 -37.18 0.36 -15.45
C ALA A 75 -36.10 -0.44 -16.21
N SER A 76 -34.85 -0.44 -15.73
CA SER A 76 -33.76 -1.25 -16.30
C SER A 76 -33.98 -2.76 -16.16
N ALA A 77 -34.71 -3.21 -15.13
CA ALA A 77 -35.12 -4.59 -14.94
C ALA A 77 -36.42 -4.95 -15.68
N ALA A 78 -37.01 -4.01 -16.42
CA ALA A 78 -38.33 -4.13 -17.06
C ALA A 78 -39.43 -4.62 -16.09
N THR A 79 -39.41 -4.14 -14.84
CA THR A 79 -40.38 -4.55 -13.81
C THR A 79 -40.87 -3.38 -12.96
N ASP A 80 -42.13 -3.45 -12.56
CA ASP A 80 -42.81 -2.54 -11.63
C ASP A 80 -43.03 -3.18 -10.24
N ARG A 81 -42.53 -4.40 -10.01
CA ARG A 81 -42.82 -5.20 -8.80
C ARG A 81 -41.57 -5.78 -8.16
N VAL A 82 -41.49 -5.63 -6.84
CA VAL A 82 -40.55 -6.32 -5.94
C VAL A 82 -41.27 -6.67 -4.64
N ASP A 83 -40.76 -7.65 -3.91
CA ASP A 83 -41.35 -8.11 -2.64
C ASP A 83 -40.71 -7.43 -1.42
N ALA A 84 -39.51 -6.86 -1.61
CA ALA A 84 -38.82 -6.05 -0.60
C ALA A 84 -38.05 -4.85 -1.21
N VAL A 85 -37.94 -3.79 -0.42
CA VAL A 85 -37.13 -2.58 -0.69
C VAL A 85 -36.14 -2.39 0.46
N VAL A 86 -34.85 -2.42 0.15
CA VAL A 86 -33.76 -2.22 1.11
C VAL A 86 -33.04 -0.93 0.78
N VAL A 87 -32.99 0.02 1.73
CA VAL A 87 -32.23 1.27 1.56
C VAL A 87 -30.99 1.27 2.46
N ALA A 88 -29.82 1.05 1.87
CA ALA A 88 -28.55 1.25 2.52
C ALA A 88 -28.21 2.75 2.57
N THR A 89 -28.20 3.33 3.78
CA THR A 89 -27.90 4.75 3.99
C THR A 89 -27.33 5.01 5.38
N THR A 90 -26.41 5.95 5.48
CA THR A 90 -25.93 6.55 6.74
C THR A 90 -26.46 7.97 6.95
N THR A 91 -27.09 8.57 5.94
CA THR A 91 -27.82 9.84 6.04
C THR A 91 -29.32 9.62 5.84
N PRO A 92 -30.03 8.88 6.72
CA PRO A 92 -31.46 8.70 6.59
C PRO A 92 -32.19 10.05 6.72
N ASP A 93 -33.37 10.17 6.11
CA ASP A 93 -34.16 11.42 6.16
C ASP A 93 -34.49 11.81 7.62
N HIS A 94 -34.71 10.81 8.47
CA HIS A 94 -34.99 10.95 9.91
C HIS A 94 -34.31 9.81 10.70
N THR A 95 -34.04 10.02 11.99
CA THR A 95 -33.64 8.94 12.91
C THR A 95 -34.74 7.90 13.10
N CYS A 96 -36.00 8.33 13.01
CA CYS A 96 -37.20 7.50 13.00
C CYS A 96 -38.36 8.33 12.39
N PRO A 97 -39.20 7.78 11.49
CA PRO A 97 -39.14 6.43 10.92
C PRO A 97 -37.96 6.24 9.95
N ALA A 98 -37.75 4.99 9.51
CA ALA A 98 -36.80 4.64 8.46
C ALA A 98 -37.17 5.27 7.10
N THR A 99 -36.17 5.39 6.22
CA THR A 99 -36.26 6.01 4.90
C THR A 99 -36.95 5.11 3.87
N ALA A 100 -36.68 3.80 3.91
CA ALA A 100 -37.16 2.82 2.94
C ALA A 100 -38.68 2.73 2.79
N PRO A 101 -39.51 2.77 3.86
CA PRO A 101 -40.97 2.83 3.71
C PRO A 101 -41.46 4.05 2.91
N ALA A 102 -40.84 5.21 3.08
CA ALA A 102 -41.16 6.41 2.30
C ALA A 102 -40.73 6.25 0.83
N VAL A 103 -39.55 5.70 0.59
CA VAL A 103 -39.05 5.38 -0.77
C VAL A 103 -39.96 4.37 -1.47
N ALA A 104 -40.35 3.28 -0.81
CA ALA A 104 -41.25 2.26 -1.35
C ALA A 104 -42.63 2.86 -1.71
N SER A 105 -43.21 3.65 -0.81
CA SER A 105 -44.48 4.37 -1.07
C SER A 105 -44.38 5.30 -2.28
N ARG A 106 -43.30 6.09 -2.38
CA ARG A 106 -43.05 7.01 -3.51
C ARG A 106 -42.76 6.30 -4.84
N LEU A 107 -42.33 5.04 -4.81
CA LEU A 107 -42.15 4.18 -5.98
C LEU A 107 -43.43 3.42 -6.39
N GLY A 108 -44.53 3.56 -5.65
CA GLY A 108 -45.76 2.79 -5.86
C GLY A 108 -45.73 1.37 -5.29
N LEU A 109 -44.68 1.01 -4.55
CA LEU A 109 -44.45 -0.30 -3.94
C LEU A 109 -45.04 -0.37 -2.51
N ALA A 110 -46.25 0.15 -2.31
CA ALA A 110 -46.88 0.18 -0.99
C ALA A 110 -47.26 -1.25 -0.53
N GLY A 111 -46.91 -1.59 0.71
CA GLY A 111 -47.21 -2.90 1.33
C GLY A 111 -46.10 -3.95 1.23
N VAL A 112 -45.02 -3.68 0.49
CA VAL A 112 -43.81 -4.54 0.46
C VAL A 112 -43.00 -4.41 1.74
N ALA A 113 -42.13 -5.37 2.04
CA ALA A 113 -41.20 -5.24 3.17
C ALA A 113 -40.17 -4.14 2.89
N ALA A 114 -40.11 -3.09 3.73
CA ALA A 114 -39.23 -1.94 3.50
C ALA A 114 -38.43 -1.57 4.75
N PHE A 115 -37.10 -1.57 4.67
CA PHE A 115 -36.21 -1.26 5.81
C PHE A 115 -34.86 -0.65 5.40
N ASP A 116 -34.25 0.08 6.33
CA ASP A 116 -32.95 0.72 6.17
C ASP A 116 -31.81 -0.19 6.66
N ILE A 117 -30.62 -0.04 6.07
CA ILE A 117 -29.36 -0.62 6.56
C ILE A 117 -28.34 0.51 6.77
N GLY A 118 -28.10 0.85 8.04
CA GLY A 118 -27.07 1.80 8.44
C GLY A 118 -25.72 1.12 8.63
N ALA A 119 -24.84 1.20 7.64
CA ALA A 119 -23.47 0.67 7.72
C ALA A 119 -22.45 1.46 6.87
N VAL A 120 -22.68 2.76 6.64
CA VAL A 120 -21.74 3.65 5.94
C VAL A 120 -21.37 3.06 4.56
N CYS A 121 -20.11 3.13 4.15
CA CYS A 121 -19.62 2.62 2.88
C CYS A 121 -19.81 1.10 2.66
N THR A 122 -20.06 0.30 3.71
CA THR A 122 -20.34 -1.14 3.57
C THR A 122 -21.84 -1.46 3.50
N GLY A 123 -22.72 -0.46 3.69
CA GLY A 123 -24.17 -0.64 3.69
C GLY A 123 -24.72 -1.31 2.44
N PHE A 124 -24.20 -0.98 1.26
CA PHE A 124 -24.63 -1.63 0.01
C PHE A 124 -24.23 -3.11 -0.05
N VAL A 125 -23.07 -3.50 0.50
CA VAL A 125 -22.62 -4.90 0.55
C VAL A 125 -23.46 -5.71 1.53
N TYR A 126 -23.76 -5.14 2.72
CA TYR A 126 -24.69 -5.75 3.67
C TYR A 126 -26.11 -5.86 3.10
N GLY A 127 -26.59 -4.84 2.38
CA GLY A 127 -27.87 -4.90 1.69
C GLY A 127 -27.91 -5.94 0.58
N LEU A 128 -26.81 -6.12 -0.16
CA LEU A 128 -26.70 -7.16 -1.19
C LEU A 128 -26.74 -8.57 -0.58
N ALA A 129 -26.07 -8.77 0.56
CA ALA A 129 -26.12 -10.01 1.32
C ALA A 129 -27.50 -10.26 1.95
N SER A 130 -28.14 -9.24 2.53
CA SER A 130 -29.49 -9.36 3.09
C SER A 130 -30.53 -9.67 2.01
N ALA A 131 -30.49 -8.98 0.88
CA ALA A 131 -31.37 -9.24 -0.25
C ALA A 131 -31.15 -10.64 -0.86
N ALA A 132 -29.90 -11.08 -0.98
CA ALA A 132 -29.59 -12.45 -1.39
C ALA A 132 -30.08 -13.49 -0.39
N GLY A 133 -30.02 -13.20 0.92
CA GLY A 133 -30.59 -14.03 1.97
C GLY A 133 -32.11 -14.15 1.89
N LEU A 134 -32.83 -13.04 1.63
CA LEU A 134 -34.28 -13.05 1.42
C LEU A 134 -34.68 -13.92 0.23
N ILE A 135 -33.92 -13.85 -0.87
CA ILE A 135 -34.14 -14.68 -2.06
C ILE A 135 -33.84 -16.15 -1.76
N ALA A 136 -32.67 -16.48 -1.22
CA ALA A 136 -32.26 -17.85 -0.92
C ALA A 136 -33.17 -18.55 0.11
N ALA A 137 -33.79 -17.79 1.02
CA ALA A 137 -34.77 -18.28 1.98
C ALA A 137 -36.21 -18.40 1.40
N GLY A 138 -36.45 -17.97 0.16
CA GLY A 138 -37.78 -17.95 -0.45
C GLY A 138 -38.73 -16.91 0.15
N VAL A 139 -38.21 -15.89 0.85
CA VAL A 139 -38.99 -14.80 1.46
C VAL A 139 -39.32 -13.70 0.43
N ALA A 140 -38.50 -13.56 -0.61
CA ALA A 140 -38.72 -12.67 -1.74
C ALA A 140 -38.32 -13.37 -3.05
N GLU A 141 -39.08 -13.16 -4.13
CA GLU A 141 -38.62 -13.49 -5.48
C GLU A 141 -37.77 -12.35 -6.06
N ARG A 142 -38.09 -11.10 -5.71
CA ARG A 142 -37.42 -9.90 -6.21
C ARG A 142 -37.18 -8.89 -5.09
N VAL A 143 -36.00 -8.28 -5.07
CA VAL A 143 -35.62 -7.25 -4.09
C VAL A 143 -35.03 -6.04 -4.81
N LEU A 144 -35.55 -4.85 -4.49
CA LEU A 144 -34.94 -3.59 -4.87
C LEU A 144 -33.97 -3.15 -3.75
N LEU A 145 -32.68 -3.15 -4.05
CA LEU A 145 -31.64 -2.62 -3.16
C LEU A 145 -31.17 -1.26 -3.65
N ILE A 146 -31.17 -0.26 -2.78
CA ILE A 146 -30.75 1.11 -3.07
C ILE A 146 -29.68 1.51 -2.05
N GLY A 147 -28.49 1.89 -2.51
CA GLY A 147 -27.54 2.66 -1.70
C GLY A 147 -27.73 4.14 -1.98
N ALA A 148 -28.00 4.95 -0.96
CA ALA A 148 -28.22 6.39 -1.13
C ALA A 148 -27.65 7.18 0.05
N ASP A 149 -26.88 8.22 -0.22
CA ASP A 149 -26.33 9.10 0.82
C ASP A 149 -26.27 10.57 0.37
N THR A 150 -26.42 11.46 1.35
CA THR A 150 -26.31 12.91 1.25
C THR A 150 -25.27 13.46 2.24
N TYR A 151 -24.04 12.93 2.17
CA TYR A 151 -22.93 13.31 3.06
C TYR A 151 -22.70 14.83 3.17
N SER A 152 -23.04 15.63 2.15
CA SER A 152 -22.93 17.09 2.23
C SER A 152 -23.78 17.73 3.34
N THR A 153 -24.80 17.03 3.84
CA THR A 153 -25.65 17.45 4.96
C THR A 153 -25.02 17.22 6.33
N ILE A 154 -24.08 16.28 6.44
CA ILE A 154 -23.40 15.92 7.70
C ILE A 154 -21.90 16.23 7.71
N VAL A 155 -21.26 16.58 6.59
CA VAL A 155 -19.85 17.00 6.54
C VAL A 155 -19.73 18.49 6.85
N ASP A 156 -18.76 18.87 7.69
CA ASP A 156 -18.47 20.28 7.96
C ASP A 156 -17.95 20.98 6.68
N PRO A 157 -18.64 21.99 6.14
CA PRO A 157 -18.22 22.68 4.91
C PRO A 157 -16.93 23.49 5.07
N LEU A 158 -16.43 23.69 6.30
CA LEU A 158 -15.14 24.31 6.59
C LEU A 158 -14.02 23.29 6.88
N ASP A 159 -14.33 22.00 6.96
CA ASP A 159 -13.31 20.97 7.14
C ASP A 159 -12.67 20.58 5.80
N ARG A 160 -11.47 21.12 5.55
CA ARG A 160 -10.64 20.78 4.39
C ARG A 160 -10.36 19.29 4.25
N ALA A 161 -10.31 18.50 5.33
CA ALA A 161 -10.00 17.08 5.23
C ALA A 161 -11.16 16.29 4.60
N ASN A 162 -12.40 16.58 4.98
CA ASN A 162 -13.58 15.80 4.58
C ASN A 162 -14.41 16.47 3.48
N ALA A 163 -14.57 17.80 3.48
CA ALA A 163 -15.37 18.52 2.47
C ALA A 163 -14.83 18.40 1.02
N ILE A 164 -13.56 18.03 0.87
CA ILE A 164 -12.95 17.73 -0.44
C ILE A 164 -13.29 16.33 -0.97
N ILE A 165 -13.80 15.43 -0.13
CA ILE A 165 -13.98 14.00 -0.47
C ILE A 165 -15.43 13.75 -0.89
N PHE A 166 -16.37 14.13 -0.05
CA PHE A 166 -17.74 13.66 -0.17
C PHE A 166 -18.57 14.39 -1.22
N GLY A 167 -19.47 13.63 -1.83
CA GLY A 167 -20.58 14.10 -2.65
C GLY A 167 -21.77 13.19 -2.42
N ASP A 168 -22.92 13.60 -2.95
CA ASP A 168 -24.21 12.97 -2.71
C ASP A 168 -24.65 12.19 -3.95
N GLY A 169 -25.40 11.11 -3.74
CA GLY A 169 -25.87 10.27 -4.84
C GLY A 169 -26.61 9.03 -4.37
N ALA A 170 -27.17 8.31 -5.33
CA ALA A 170 -27.79 7.01 -5.12
C ALA A 170 -27.45 6.04 -6.26
N GLY A 171 -27.27 4.77 -5.92
CA GLY A 171 -27.16 3.64 -6.83
C GLY A 171 -28.18 2.57 -6.44
N ALA A 172 -28.81 1.92 -7.40
CA ALA A 172 -29.83 0.92 -7.15
C ALA A 172 -29.65 -0.31 -8.04
N VAL A 173 -30.00 -1.48 -7.52
CA VAL A 173 -30.04 -2.75 -8.25
C VAL A 173 -31.34 -3.48 -7.96
N VAL A 174 -31.85 -4.20 -8.95
CA VAL A 174 -32.94 -5.17 -8.79
C VAL A 174 -32.31 -6.55 -8.84
N LEU A 175 -32.51 -7.31 -7.78
CA LEU A 175 -32.20 -8.74 -7.69
C LEU A 175 -33.46 -9.56 -7.90
N ARG A 176 -33.31 -10.72 -8.53
CA ARG A 176 -34.35 -11.76 -8.63
C ARG A 176 -33.82 -13.13 -8.21
N ALA A 177 -34.72 -14.06 -7.92
CA ALA A 177 -34.41 -15.48 -7.91
C ALA A 177 -33.89 -15.95 -9.29
N GLY A 178 -32.93 -16.87 -9.27
CA GLY A 178 -32.33 -17.50 -10.43
C GLY A 178 -31.36 -18.63 -10.02
N HIS A 179 -30.46 -19.00 -10.92
CA HIS A 179 -29.50 -20.09 -10.70
C HIS A 179 -28.09 -19.58 -10.39
N PRO A 180 -27.27 -20.32 -9.59
CA PRO A 180 -25.89 -19.92 -9.28
C PRO A 180 -25.00 -19.73 -10.51
N ASP A 181 -25.26 -20.49 -11.57
CA ASP A 181 -24.48 -20.48 -12.81
C ASP A 181 -24.99 -19.45 -13.84
N GLU A 182 -25.99 -18.64 -13.48
CA GLU A 182 -26.60 -17.65 -14.37
C GLU A 182 -25.74 -16.36 -14.44
N PRO A 183 -25.56 -15.76 -15.64
CA PRO A 183 -24.91 -14.46 -15.76
C PRO A 183 -25.60 -13.40 -14.89
N GLY A 184 -24.83 -12.77 -13.99
CA GLY A 184 -25.34 -11.81 -13.01
C GLY A 184 -25.72 -12.42 -11.65
N ALA A 185 -25.56 -13.73 -11.46
CA ALA A 185 -25.64 -14.36 -10.14
C ALA A 185 -24.64 -13.72 -9.16
N VAL A 186 -25.12 -13.34 -7.98
CA VAL A 186 -24.30 -12.72 -6.94
C VAL A 186 -23.47 -13.79 -6.25
N GLY A 187 -22.15 -13.58 -6.26
CA GLY A 187 -21.18 -14.50 -5.65
C GLY A 187 -21.19 -14.51 -4.12
N HIS A 188 -20.14 -15.07 -3.53
CA HIS A 188 -20.00 -15.15 -2.07
C HIS A 188 -19.73 -13.78 -1.43
N PHE A 189 -20.15 -13.63 -0.17
CA PHE A 189 -19.91 -12.45 0.67
C PHE A 189 -18.96 -12.78 1.81
N ASP A 190 -17.79 -12.14 1.86
CA ASP A 190 -16.93 -12.15 3.04
C ASP A 190 -17.31 -10.95 3.93
N LEU A 191 -17.98 -11.21 5.05
CA LEU A 191 -18.56 -10.19 5.93
C LEU A 191 -17.94 -10.23 7.33
N GLY A 192 -17.40 -9.07 7.75
CA GLY A 192 -16.82 -8.87 9.06
C GLY A 192 -17.05 -7.45 9.56
N SER A 193 -17.08 -7.29 10.88
CA SER A 193 -17.16 -6.00 11.55
C SER A 193 -16.23 -6.02 12.77
N ASP A 194 -15.59 -4.89 13.03
CA ASP A 194 -14.64 -4.69 14.12
C ASP A 194 -14.97 -3.38 14.82
N GLY A 195 -15.59 -3.47 16.00
CA GLY A 195 -16.03 -2.30 16.77
C GLY A 195 -14.90 -1.58 17.51
N ALA A 196 -13.68 -2.11 17.54
CA ALA A 196 -12.56 -1.51 18.27
C ALA A 196 -12.00 -0.22 17.63
N HIS A 197 -12.59 0.20 16.51
CA HIS A 197 -12.13 1.31 15.65
C HIS A 197 -13.25 2.32 15.34
N GLU A 198 -14.29 2.39 16.18
CA GLU A 198 -15.42 3.33 16.01
C GLU A 198 -14.99 4.81 16.01
N ASP A 199 -13.88 5.14 16.67
CA ASP A 199 -13.29 6.49 16.70
C ASP A 199 -12.72 6.96 15.35
N LEU A 200 -12.48 6.04 14.41
CA LEU A 200 -11.89 6.37 13.12
C LEU A 200 -12.87 7.06 12.16
N ILE A 201 -14.18 6.84 12.34
CA ILE A 201 -15.23 7.35 11.44
C ILE A 201 -16.56 7.49 12.20
N MET A 202 -16.94 8.71 12.57
CA MET A 202 -18.09 8.94 13.45
C MET A 202 -18.81 10.28 13.22
N VAL A 203 -20.09 10.30 13.58
CA VAL A 203 -20.83 11.51 13.97
C VAL A 203 -21.23 11.25 15.43
N ALA A 204 -20.78 12.08 16.37
CA ALA A 204 -21.00 11.80 17.79
C ALA A 204 -22.43 12.14 18.26
N ALA A 205 -23.07 13.11 17.59
CA ALA A 205 -24.41 13.58 17.91
C ALA A 205 -25.53 12.83 17.19
N GLY A 206 -26.73 12.86 17.78
CA GLY A 206 -27.96 12.31 17.19
C GLY A 206 -28.24 10.84 17.57
N GLY A 207 -27.29 10.14 18.19
CA GLY A 207 -27.46 8.79 18.71
C GLY A 207 -27.86 8.72 20.19
N SER A 208 -28.13 7.52 20.70
CA SER A 208 -28.50 7.28 22.10
C SER A 208 -27.44 7.68 23.13
N CYS A 209 -26.16 7.70 22.73
CA CYS A 209 -25.03 8.15 23.55
C CYS A 209 -25.07 9.67 23.82
N GLN A 210 -25.60 10.47 22.89
CA GLN A 210 -25.85 11.91 23.07
C GLN A 210 -27.35 12.18 22.96
N ARG A 211 -28.08 11.83 24.03
CA ARG A 211 -29.54 11.96 24.13
C ARG A 211 -30.03 13.36 23.73
N SER A 212 -31.15 13.41 23.03
CA SER A 212 -31.87 14.64 22.72
C SER A 212 -32.13 15.46 23.99
N GLY A 213 -31.61 16.69 24.03
CA GLY A 213 -31.72 17.61 25.15
C GLY A 213 -31.81 19.06 24.67
N PRO A 214 -32.03 20.03 25.58
CA PRO A 214 -32.30 21.43 25.22
C PRO A 214 -31.08 22.24 24.76
N GLY A 215 -29.89 21.63 24.68
CA GLY A 215 -28.68 22.27 24.17
C GLY A 215 -28.29 21.72 22.79
N GLU A 216 -27.82 22.58 21.88
CA GLU A 216 -27.22 22.11 20.63
C GLU A 216 -25.93 21.30 20.93
N PRO A 217 -25.73 20.15 20.27
CA PRO A 217 -24.45 19.46 20.25
C PRO A 217 -23.30 20.35 19.77
N GLY A 218 -22.08 20.03 20.16
CA GLY A 218 -20.89 20.73 19.71
C GLY A 218 -20.79 20.76 18.18
N ARG A 219 -20.21 21.83 17.64
CA ARG A 219 -20.02 21.97 16.18
C ARG A 219 -19.21 20.83 15.58
N GLN A 220 -18.35 20.17 16.35
CA GLN A 220 -17.60 18.98 15.91
C GLN A 220 -18.47 17.72 16.00
N ASP A 221 -19.15 17.52 17.13
CA ASP A 221 -20.00 16.34 17.41
C ASP A 221 -21.08 16.09 16.35
N ARG A 222 -21.65 17.18 15.79
CA ARG A 222 -22.74 17.14 14.81
C ARG A 222 -22.32 16.92 13.36
N HIS A 223 -21.02 16.86 13.08
CA HIS A 223 -20.51 16.59 11.74
C HIS A 223 -19.73 15.29 11.67
N PHE A 224 -19.64 14.74 10.46
CA PHE A 224 -18.84 13.59 10.11
C PHE A 224 -17.35 13.89 10.31
N ALA A 225 -16.74 13.20 11.27
CA ALA A 225 -15.32 13.18 11.53
C ALA A 225 -14.70 11.87 11.03
N MET A 226 -13.55 11.95 10.36
CA MET A 226 -12.86 10.77 9.83
C MET A 226 -11.33 10.91 9.94
N ARG A 227 -10.70 9.89 10.52
CA ARG A 227 -9.25 9.69 10.54
C ARG A 227 -8.81 9.04 9.23
N GLY A 228 -8.81 9.84 8.15
CA GLY A 228 -8.79 9.35 6.77
C GLY A 228 -7.60 8.47 6.37
N LYS A 229 -6.42 8.62 7.00
CA LYS A 229 -5.26 7.74 6.70
C LYS A 229 -5.46 6.37 7.31
N GLU A 230 -5.94 6.33 8.55
CA GLU A 230 -6.23 5.12 9.31
C GLU A 230 -7.38 4.36 8.67
N VAL A 231 -8.50 5.03 8.36
CA VAL A 231 -9.63 4.44 7.62
C VAL A 231 -9.16 3.86 6.28
N TYR A 232 -8.33 4.59 5.51
CA TYR A 232 -7.77 4.07 4.27
C TYR A 232 -6.88 2.83 4.48
N ARG A 233 -6.00 2.84 5.50
CA ARG A 233 -5.16 1.69 5.87
C ARG A 233 -6.03 0.46 6.18
N HIS A 234 -7.01 0.59 7.07
CA HIS A 234 -7.89 -0.50 7.45
C HIS A 234 -8.70 -1.01 6.24
N ALA A 235 -9.28 -0.12 5.43
CA ALA A 235 -10.02 -0.51 4.23
C ALA A 235 -9.16 -1.27 3.21
N VAL A 236 -7.95 -0.80 2.91
CA VAL A 236 -7.04 -1.45 1.95
C VAL A 236 -6.55 -2.80 2.50
N THR A 237 -6.15 -2.87 3.76
CA THR A 237 -5.69 -4.13 4.38
C THR A 237 -6.79 -5.17 4.39
N ARG A 238 -8.00 -4.85 4.86
CA ARG A 238 -9.13 -5.79 4.89
C ARG A 238 -9.57 -6.23 3.49
N MET A 239 -9.66 -5.31 2.51
CA MET A 239 -9.98 -5.69 1.13
C MET A 239 -8.91 -6.60 0.48
N ALA A 240 -7.64 -6.48 0.88
CA ALA A 240 -6.58 -7.37 0.43
C ALA A 240 -6.59 -8.74 1.14
N GLU A 241 -7.02 -8.80 2.40
CA GLU A 241 -7.25 -10.05 3.15
C GLU A 241 -8.42 -10.86 2.56
N SER A 242 -9.57 -10.20 2.30
CA SER A 242 -10.75 -10.81 1.67
C SER A 242 -10.54 -11.26 0.21
N ALA A 243 -9.41 -10.89 -0.41
CA ALA A 243 -9.08 -11.28 -1.78
C ALA A 243 -7.57 -11.37 -2.05
N PHE A 244 -6.96 -12.48 -1.62
CA PHE A 244 -5.56 -12.75 -1.94
C PHE A 244 -5.36 -13.37 -3.33
N LYS A 245 -4.13 -13.24 -3.84
CA LYS A 245 -3.68 -13.87 -5.09
C LYS A 245 -2.72 -15.02 -4.82
N ILE A 246 -2.88 -16.10 -5.58
CA ILE A 246 -1.93 -17.22 -5.68
C ILE A 246 -1.60 -17.42 -7.14
N SER A 247 -0.31 -17.54 -7.47
CA SER A 247 0.15 -17.72 -8.85
C SER A 247 -0.49 -16.72 -9.85
N GLY A 248 -0.65 -15.46 -9.42
CA GLY A 248 -1.30 -14.39 -10.19
C GLY A 248 -2.84 -14.35 -10.17
N HIS A 249 -3.50 -15.46 -9.86
CA HIS A 249 -4.96 -15.63 -9.86
C HIS A 249 -5.56 -15.14 -8.54
N ARG A 250 -6.69 -14.41 -8.60
CA ARG A 250 -7.46 -14.04 -7.40
C ARG A 250 -8.21 -15.28 -6.92
N VAL A 251 -8.01 -15.67 -5.67
CA VAL A 251 -8.67 -16.84 -5.06
C VAL A 251 -9.56 -16.37 -3.92
N HIS A 252 -10.79 -16.88 -3.87
CA HIS A 252 -11.71 -16.67 -2.77
C HIS A 252 -11.79 -17.96 -1.94
N PRO A 253 -11.21 -18.02 -0.72
CA PRO A 253 -11.12 -19.26 0.06
C PRO A 253 -12.47 -19.92 0.30
N ALA A 254 -13.51 -19.11 0.53
CA ALA A 254 -14.87 -19.58 0.78
C ALA A 254 -15.53 -20.31 -0.42
N GLU A 255 -15.02 -20.11 -1.63
CA GLU A 255 -15.41 -20.88 -2.82
C GLU A 255 -14.86 -22.30 -2.74
N VAL A 256 -13.60 -22.42 -2.31
CA VAL A 256 -12.92 -23.70 -2.07
C VAL A 256 -13.46 -24.40 -0.81
N ASP A 257 -13.75 -23.66 0.27
CA ASP A 257 -14.44 -24.16 1.47
C ASP A 257 -15.76 -24.84 1.08
N ARG A 258 -16.57 -24.20 0.22
CA ARG A 258 -17.85 -24.74 -0.23
C ARG A 258 -17.69 -25.99 -1.09
N ALA A 259 -16.73 -25.99 -2.00
CA ALA A 259 -16.44 -27.16 -2.84
C ALA A 259 -15.94 -28.36 -2.02
N LEU A 260 -15.18 -28.10 -0.94
CA LEU A 260 -14.79 -29.11 0.05
C LEU A 260 -15.98 -29.62 0.87
N LEU A 261 -16.85 -28.73 1.37
CA LEU A 261 -18.06 -29.09 2.13
C LEU A 261 -19.10 -29.85 1.29
N ALA A 262 -19.03 -29.76 -0.04
CA ALA A 262 -19.85 -30.57 -0.96
C ALA A 262 -19.32 -32.01 -1.15
N HIS A 263 -18.18 -32.37 -0.55
CA HIS A 263 -17.64 -33.73 -0.58
C HIS A 263 -18.26 -34.57 0.55
N PRO A 264 -18.90 -35.73 0.27
CA PRO A 264 -19.65 -36.49 1.28
C PRO A 264 -18.87 -36.95 2.52
N GLY A 265 -17.55 -37.07 2.43
CA GLY A 265 -16.66 -37.41 3.57
C GLY A 265 -16.11 -36.22 4.35
N VAL A 266 -16.69 -35.02 4.24
CA VAL A 266 -16.19 -33.78 4.87
C VAL A 266 -17.27 -33.14 5.74
N ARG A 267 -16.98 -32.93 7.03
CA ARG A 267 -17.88 -32.33 8.02
C ARG A 267 -17.66 -30.82 8.19
N GLU A 268 -16.39 -30.39 8.27
CA GLU A 268 -16.01 -28.97 8.27
C GLU A 268 -14.80 -28.78 7.35
N ALA A 269 -14.67 -27.60 6.73
CA ALA A 269 -13.51 -27.24 5.92
C ALA A 269 -13.17 -25.76 6.08
N ALA A 270 -11.87 -25.45 6.06
CA ALA A 270 -11.37 -24.09 5.97
C ALA A 270 -10.05 -24.03 5.20
N VAL A 271 -10.04 -23.25 4.13
CA VAL A 271 -8.91 -23.01 3.26
C VAL A 271 -8.22 -21.71 3.64
N VAL A 272 -6.89 -21.74 3.69
CA VAL A 272 -6.05 -20.59 4.02
C VAL A 272 -4.93 -20.41 3.01
N GLY A 273 -4.53 -19.16 2.79
CA GLY A 273 -3.34 -18.81 2.02
C GLY A 273 -2.12 -18.81 2.94
N GLN A 274 -1.42 -19.94 3.05
CA GLN A 274 -0.22 -20.06 3.87
C GLN A 274 0.97 -19.37 3.18
N VAL A 275 1.68 -18.50 3.90
CA VAL A 275 2.93 -17.88 3.43
C VAL A 275 4.09 -18.83 3.74
N LEU A 276 4.88 -19.18 2.73
CA LEU A 276 6.06 -20.03 2.86
C LEU A 276 7.30 -19.21 3.27
N ALA A 277 8.36 -19.90 3.68
CA ALA A 277 9.61 -19.28 4.17
C ALA A 277 10.33 -18.42 3.11
N ASP A 278 10.05 -18.64 1.82
CA ASP A 278 10.55 -17.83 0.69
C ASP A 278 9.65 -16.63 0.34
N GLY A 279 8.56 -16.42 1.10
CA GLY A 279 7.58 -15.35 0.89
C GLY A 279 6.50 -15.67 -0.15
N THR A 280 6.52 -16.85 -0.78
CA THR A 280 5.45 -17.28 -1.68
C THR A 280 4.19 -17.69 -0.91
N ARG A 281 3.05 -17.83 -1.61
CA ARG A 281 1.77 -18.24 -0.99
C ARG A 281 1.21 -19.49 -1.65
N ARG A 282 0.76 -20.44 -0.83
CA ARG A 282 0.09 -21.68 -1.26
C ARG A 282 -1.29 -21.83 -0.61
N LEU A 283 -2.16 -22.65 -1.21
CA LEU A 283 -3.44 -23.04 -0.62
C LEU A 283 -3.27 -24.29 0.25
N VAL A 284 -3.66 -24.17 1.52
CA VAL A 284 -3.81 -25.31 2.43
C VAL A 284 -5.29 -25.43 2.79
N ALA A 285 -5.86 -26.62 2.59
CA ALA A 285 -7.21 -26.95 3.02
C ALA A 285 -7.15 -27.75 4.31
N HIS A 286 -7.63 -27.17 5.41
CA HIS A 286 -7.82 -27.90 6.66
C HIS A 286 -9.23 -28.49 6.69
N VAL A 287 -9.32 -29.80 6.83
CA VAL A 287 -10.54 -30.59 6.61
C VAL A 287 -10.83 -31.43 7.84
N VAL A 288 -12.06 -31.38 8.33
CA VAL A 288 -12.56 -32.28 9.38
C VAL A 288 -13.36 -33.38 8.71
N PRO A 289 -12.92 -34.65 8.74
CA PRO A 289 -13.57 -35.72 8.00
C PRO A 289 -14.88 -36.16 8.67
N ASP A 290 -15.86 -36.55 7.85
CA ASP A 290 -17.11 -37.15 8.32
C ASP A 290 -17.03 -38.69 8.27
N GLY A 291 -16.47 -39.27 9.35
CA GLY A 291 -16.07 -40.67 9.39
C GLY A 291 -14.58 -40.86 9.08
N PRO A 292 -14.17 -41.99 8.47
CA PRO A 292 -12.80 -42.22 8.05
C PRO A 292 -12.32 -41.14 7.06
N ALA A 293 -11.09 -40.64 7.24
CA ALA A 293 -10.55 -39.60 6.38
C ALA A 293 -10.48 -40.06 4.90
N PRO A 294 -11.09 -39.33 3.94
CA PRO A 294 -11.01 -39.67 2.53
C PRO A 294 -9.58 -39.50 2.01
N ALA A 295 -9.20 -40.27 0.99
CA ALA A 295 -7.90 -40.12 0.35
C ALA A 295 -7.76 -38.71 -0.27
N VAL A 296 -6.63 -38.03 -0.01
CA VAL A 296 -6.36 -36.65 -0.49
C VAL A 296 -6.53 -36.52 -2.01
N ALA A 297 -6.16 -37.55 -2.77
CA ALA A 297 -6.37 -37.59 -4.22
C ALA A 297 -7.86 -37.43 -4.61
N LEU A 298 -8.76 -38.18 -3.97
CA LEU A 298 -10.21 -38.11 -4.23
C LEU A 298 -10.80 -36.74 -3.90
N VAL A 299 -10.30 -36.10 -2.82
CA VAL A 299 -10.67 -34.73 -2.48
C VAL A 299 -10.20 -33.75 -3.56
N ARG A 300 -8.92 -33.82 -3.97
CA ARG A 300 -8.36 -32.97 -5.04
C ARG A 300 -9.09 -33.18 -6.38
N ASP A 301 -9.41 -34.43 -6.75
CA ASP A 301 -10.12 -34.74 -8.00
C ASP A 301 -11.56 -34.22 -8.02
N ARG A 302 -12.26 -34.30 -6.88
CA ARG A 302 -13.59 -33.70 -6.75
C ARG A 302 -13.56 -32.18 -6.90
N LEU A 303 -12.52 -31.51 -6.37
CA LEU A 303 -12.32 -30.08 -6.55
C LEU A 303 -11.99 -29.72 -7.99
N ARG A 304 -11.13 -30.49 -8.68
CA ARG A 304 -10.77 -30.28 -10.10
C ARG A 304 -11.99 -30.32 -11.04
N ALA A 305 -13.05 -31.03 -10.66
CA ALA A 305 -14.28 -31.09 -11.45
C ALA A 305 -15.17 -29.84 -11.34
N VAL A 306 -14.95 -28.96 -10.34
CA VAL A 306 -15.83 -27.80 -10.06
C VAL A 306 -15.10 -26.48 -9.79
N LEU A 307 -13.77 -26.48 -9.72
CA LEU A 307 -12.94 -25.28 -9.50
C LEU A 307 -11.85 -25.14 -10.57
N PRO A 308 -11.44 -23.91 -10.92
CA PRO A 308 -10.25 -23.66 -11.72
C PRO A 308 -8.98 -24.23 -11.07
N ALA A 309 -8.01 -24.68 -11.89
CA ALA A 309 -6.77 -25.31 -11.42
C ALA A 309 -6.00 -24.48 -10.37
N ALA A 310 -6.01 -23.14 -10.48
CA ALA A 310 -5.35 -22.23 -9.54
C ALA A 310 -6.02 -22.14 -8.15
N MET A 311 -7.22 -22.69 -7.98
CA MET A 311 -7.97 -22.74 -6.71
C MET A 311 -7.89 -24.12 -6.02
N ILE A 312 -7.22 -25.11 -6.64
CA ILE A 312 -7.05 -26.44 -6.06
C ILE A 312 -6.00 -26.39 -4.94
N PRO A 313 -6.32 -26.83 -3.71
CA PRO A 313 -5.36 -26.83 -2.59
C PRO A 313 -4.13 -27.71 -2.87
N SER A 314 -2.96 -27.09 -2.78
CA SER A 314 -1.68 -27.80 -2.87
C SER A 314 -1.34 -28.58 -1.61
N ALA A 315 -2.08 -28.39 -0.51
CA ALA A 315 -2.08 -29.30 0.63
C ALA A 315 -3.52 -29.51 1.16
N VAL A 316 -3.79 -30.72 1.65
CA VAL A 316 -5.02 -31.06 2.37
C VAL A 316 -4.61 -31.71 3.69
N GLU A 317 -4.98 -31.09 4.80
CA GLU A 317 -4.62 -31.52 6.16
C GLU A 317 -5.88 -31.92 6.92
N PHE A 318 -5.90 -33.11 7.51
CA PHE A 318 -7.04 -33.58 8.30
C PHE A 318 -6.88 -33.21 9.78
N LEU A 319 -7.92 -32.59 10.36
CA LEU A 319 -7.97 -32.17 11.76
C LEU A 319 -9.20 -32.77 12.46
N ASP A 320 -9.11 -33.04 13.76
CA ASP A 320 -10.27 -33.47 14.56
C ASP A 320 -11.35 -32.39 14.66
N ARG A 321 -10.93 -31.12 14.69
CA ARG A 321 -11.78 -29.92 14.69
C ARG A 321 -11.02 -28.71 14.15
N LEU A 322 -11.72 -27.75 13.57
CA LEU A 322 -11.14 -26.45 13.24
C LEU A 322 -10.97 -25.58 14.52
N PRO A 323 -9.87 -24.80 14.64
CA PRO A 323 -9.71 -23.84 15.73
C PRO A 323 -10.76 -22.73 15.59
N ARG A 324 -11.19 -22.17 16.74
CA ARG A 324 -12.22 -21.13 16.79
C ARG A 324 -11.76 -19.96 17.64
N THR A 325 -12.12 -18.75 17.22
CA THR A 325 -11.88 -17.50 17.94
C THR A 325 -12.74 -17.43 19.20
N GLY A 326 -12.46 -16.47 20.09
CA GLY A 326 -13.31 -16.21 21.28
C GLY A 326 -14.78 -15.89 20.96
N ALA A 327 -15.10 -15.55 19.69
CA ALA A 327 -16.45 -15.34 19.19
C ALA A 327 -17.05 -16.57 18.46
N GLY A 328 -16.42 -17.75 18.56
CA GLY A 328 -16.93 -19.01 18.00
C GLY A 328 -16.77 -19.21 16.48
N LYS A 329 -16.28 -18.20 15.75
CA LYS A 329 -15.95 -18.28 14.31
C LYS A 329 -14.67 -19.10 14.09
N ILE A 330 -14.50 -19.72 12.93
CA ILE A 330 -13.25 -20.42 12.56
C ILE A 330 -12.07 -19.44 12.59
N ASP A 331 -11.00 -19.80 13.28
CA ASP A 331 -9.77 -19.00 13.37
C ASP A 331 -8.82 -19.33 12.22
N ARG A 332 -9.04 -18.65 11.08
CA ARG A 332 -8.18 -18.78 9.90
C ARG A 332 -6.75 -18.26 10.13
N ASN A 333 -6.52 -17.40 11.13
CA ASN A 333 -5.16 -16.93 11.46
C ASN A 333 -4.39 -18.00 12.23
N ALA A 334 -5.05 -18.68 13.18
CA ALA A 334 -4.48 -19.84 13.85
C ALA A 334 -4.15 -20.96 12.85
N LEU A 335 -5.06 -21.26 11.90
CA LEU A 335 -4.82 -22.22 10.81
C LEU A 335 -3.62 -21.82 9.94
N ALA A 336 -3.58 -20.57 9.44
CA ALA A 336 -2.47 -20.09 8.59
C ALA A 336 -1.10 -20.08 9.31
N ALA A 337 -1.09 -20.03 10.64
CA ALA A 337 0.11 -20.10 11.48
C ALA A 337 0.54 -21.53 11.86
N MET A 338 -0.24 -22.57 11.52
CA MET A 338 0.18 -23.96 11.74
C MET A 338 1.33 -24.30 10.77
N THR A 339 2.44 -24.81 11.31
CA THR A 339 3.55 -25.34 10.53
C THR A 339 3.33 -26.83 10.22
N PRO A 340 3.69 -27.33 9.01
CA PRO A 340 3.40 -28.71 8.60
C PRO A 340 3.97 -29.83 9.48
N ASP A 341 4.96 -29.54 10.32
CA ASP A 341 5.66 -30.54 11.14
C ASP A 341 4.95 -30.92 12.45
N ALA A 342 3.80 -30.30 12.76
CA ALA A 342 3.15 -30.46 14.07
C ALA A 342 2.28 -31.73 14.22
N HIS A 343 1.92 -32.42 13.12
CA HIS A 343 1.03 -33.60 13.15
C HIS A 343 1.52 -34.74 12.23
N GLY A 344 2.84 -35.02 12.24
CA GLY A 344 3.34 -36.33 11.79
C GLY A 344 2.88 -37.45 12.74
N PRO A 345 2.71 -38.70 12.26
CA PRO A 345 2.36 -39.83 13.13
C PRO A 345 3.44 -40.08 14.19
N ALA A 346 3.02 -40.58 15.35
CA ALA A 346 3.86 -40.70 16.54
C ALA A 346 5.12 -41.58 16.35
N PRO A 347 6.20 -41.37 17.13
CA PRO A 347 7.55 -41.88 16.82
C PRO A 347 7.75 -43.41 16.78
N ASP A 348 6.78 -44.21 17.23
CA ASP A 348 6.90 -45.66 17.42
C ASP A 348 5.92 -46.50 16.57
N ALA A 349 5.29 -45.91 15.55
CA ALA A 349 4.56 -46.70 14.55
C ALA A 349 5.55 -47.38 13.58
N PRO A 350 5.48 -48.70 13.37
CA PRO A 350 6.40 -49.37 12.44
C PRO A 350 6.20 -48.82 11.02
N VAL A 351 7.30 -48.33 10.44
CA VAL A 351 7.34 -47.86 9.06
C VAL A 351 6.80 -48.99 8.16
N PRO A 352 5.69 -48.77 7.42
CA PRO A 352 5.31 -49.71 6.38
C PRO A 352 6.44 -49.72 5.37
N ASP A 353 7.02 -50.89 5.14
CA ASP A 353 8.01 -51.12 4.09
C ASP A 353 7.39 -50.65 2.76
N ARG A 354 7.79 -49.46 2.31
CA ARG A 354 7.55 -49.01 0.93
C ARG A 354 8.54 -49.80 0.09
N GLY A 355 8.15 -51.05 -0.17
CA GLY A 355 8.90 -51.97 -1.01
C GLY A 355 9.33 -51.28 -2.29
N THR A 356 10.54 -51.61 -2.74
CA THR A 356 11.19 -51.03 -3.90
C THR A 356 10.49 -51.39 -5.20
N GLU A 357 9.36 -50.75 -5.46
CA GLU A 357 8.74 -50.61 -6.78
C GLU A 357 8.85 -49.13 -7.20
N THR A 358 10.07 -48.72 -7.55
CA THR A 358 10.23 -47.56 -8.44
C THR A 358 9.57 -47.95 -9.76
N LEU A 359 8.33 -47.48 -9.99
CA LEU A 359 7.61 -47.76 -11.22
C LEU A 359 8.50 -47.35 -12.40
N ALA A 360 8.83 -48.33 -13.24
CA ALA A 360 9.70 -48.10 -14.38
C ALA A 360 9.04 -47.07 -15.31
N HIS A 361 9.86 -46.20 -15.89
CA HIS A 361 9.42 -45.32 -16.97
C HIS A 361 9.29 -46.21 -18.20
N ASP A 362 8.06 -46.48 -18.65
CA ASP A 362 7.76 -47.53 -19.62
C ASP A 362 8.21 -47.11 -21.04
N ASN A 363 8.07 -45.82 -21.37
CA ASN A 363 8.48 -45.26 -22.67
C ASN A 363 9.71 -44.33 -22.59
N ALA A 364 10.27 -43.99 -23.76
CA ALA A 364 11.47 -43.16 -23.85
C ALA A 364 11.20 -41.66 -23.56
N LEU A 365 9.96 -41.22 -23.75
CA LEU A 365 9.53 -39.84 -23.52
C LEU A 365 9.45 -39.55 -22.01
N GLU A 366 8.85 -40.45 -21.23
CA GLU A 366 8.84 -40.45 -19.76
C GLU A 366 10.26 -40.38 -19.17
N ARG A 367 11.18 -41.22 -19.68
CA ARG A 367 12.60 -41.18 -19.25
C ARG A 367 13.25 -39.84 -19.56
N THR A 368 12.94 -39.25 -20.71
CA THR A 368 13.47 -37.93 -21.09
C THR A 368 12.89 -36.82 -20.21
N ILE A 369 11.58 -36.86 -19.93
CA ILE A 369 10.90 -35.90 -19.06
C ILE A 369 11.46 -35.96 -17.63
N ALA A 370 11.56 -37.16 -17.05
CA ALA A 370 12.14 -37.34 -15.72
C ALA A 370 13.61 -36.92 -15.65
N ALA A 371 14.41 -37.20 -16.69
CA ALA A 371 15.81 -36.79 -16.74
C ALA A 371 15.98 -35.26 -16.81
N VAL A 372 15.15 -34.55 -17.58
CA VAL A 372 15.19 -33.07 -17.63
C VAL A 372 14.74 -32.45 -16.30
N TRP A 373 13.76 -33.04 -15.62
CA TRP A 373 13.38 -32.61 -14.27
C TRP A 373 14.49 -32.81 -13.23
N GLN A 374 15.25 -33.90 -13.29
CA GLN A 374 16.40 -34.16 -12.40
C GLN A 374 17.58 -33.17 -12.59
N LEU A 375 17.58 -32.34 -13.63
CA LEU A 375 18.54 -31.24 -13.78
C LEU A 375 18.17 -30.00 -12.94
N ALA A 376 16.96 -29.93 -12.38
CA ALA A 376 16.54 -28.87 -11.47
C ALA A 376 17.02 -29.15 -10.03
N PRO A 377 17.59 -28.17 -9.30
CA PRO A 377 18.02 -28.38 -7.92
C PRO A 377 16.87 -28.79 -6.98
N ALA A 378 17.18 -29.67 -6.02
CA ALA A 378 16.31 -30.12 -4.92
C ALA A 378 15.17 -31.10 -5.24
N VAL A 379 14.99 -31.57 -6.49
CA VAL A 379 14.05 -32.65 -6.80
C VAL A 379 14.77 -34.02 -6.67
N PRO A 380 14.24 -35.00 -5.90
CA PRO A 380 14.81 -36.34 -5.79
C PRO A 380 14.58 -37.18 -7.06
N ALA A 381 15.02 -38.44 -7.07
CA ALA A 381 14.81 -39.35 -8.19
C ALA A 381 13.31 -39.61 -8.43
N LEU A 382 12.78 -39.02 -9.50
CA LEU A 382 11.38 -39.13 -9.92
C LEU A 382 11.03 -40.53 -10.42
N SER A 383 9.90 -41.05 -9.95
CA SER A 383 9.11 -42.12 -10.57
C SER A 383 8.21 -41.56 -11.67
N ALA A 384 7.76 -42.40 -12.60
CA ALA A 384 6.92 -41.98 -13.73
C ALA A 384 5.58 -41.33 -13.33
N ARG A 385 5.11 -41.57 -12.09
CA ARG A 385 3.83 -41.05 -11.55
C ARG A 385 4.00 -40.06 -10.40
N ASP A 386 5.23 -39.62 -10.10
CA ASP A 386 5.44 -38.63 -9.06
C ASP A 386 5.03 -37.23 -9.56
N ASP A 387 4.21 -36.54 -8.77
CA ASP A 387 3.87 -35.14 -9.03
C ASP A 387 5.07 -34.25 -8.63
N VAL A 388 5.64 -33.58 -9.62
CA VAL A 388 6.84 -32.74 -9.45
C VAL A 388 6.63 -31.59 -8.48
N PHE A 389 5.40 -31.11 -8.29
CA PHE A 389 5.07 -30.02 -7.38
C PHE A 389 4.91 -30.50 -5.93
N ASP A 390 4.35 -31.70 -5.72
CA ASP A 390 4.34 -32.35 -4.40
C ASP A 390 5.80 -32.67 -3.95
N LEU A 391 6.75 -32.82 -4.89
CA LEU A 391 8.20 -32.92 -4.64
C LEU A 391 8.96 -31.57 -4.57
N GLY A 392 8.25 -30.45 -4.58
CA GLY A 392 8.82 -29.11 -4.32
C GLY A 392 9.25 -28.29 -5.54
N ALA A 393 8.86 -28.66 -6.76
CA ALA A 393 9.16 -27.87 -7.96
C ALA A 393 8.60 -26.44 -7.90
N GLN A 394 9.47 -25.45 -8.16
CA GLN A 394 9.14 -24.03 -8.18
C GLN A 394 8.88 -23.51 -9.61
N SER A 395 8.07 -22.46 -9.75
CA SER A 395 7.66 -21.92 -11.07
C SER A 395 8.82 -21.55 -12.01
N LEU A 396 9.98 -21.13 -11.47
CA LEU A 396 11.17 -20.85 -12.29
C LEU A 396 11.77 -22.14 -12.87
N GLN A 397 11.73 -23.24 -12.12
CA GLN A 397 12.17 -24.57 -12.57
C GLN A 397 11.22 -25.12 -13.63
N VAL A 398 9.89 -24.95 -13.48
CA VAL A 398 8.90 -25.32 -14.52
C VAL A 398 9.21 -24.62 -15.85
N ILE A 399 9.54 -23.32 -15.82
CA ILE A 399 9.91 -22.56 -17.01
C ILE A 399 11.23 -23.06 -17.61
N GLN A 400 12.22 -23.40 -16.79
CA GLN A 400 13.49 -23.97 -17.25
C GLN A 400 13.28 -25.36 -17.89
N VAL A 401 12.49 -26.22 -17.27
CA VAL A 401 12.15 -27.57 -17.76
C VAL A 401 11.33 -27.50 -19.03
N ALA A 402 10.29 -26.66 -19.12
CA ALA A 402 9.50 -26.49 -20.34
C ALA A 402 10.36 -26.05 -21.53
N ASN A 403 11.20 -25.02 -21.34
CA ASN A 403 12.14 -24.57 -22.38
C ASN A 403 13.15 -25.67 -22.75
N ARG A 404 13.61 -26.47 -21.78
CA ARG A 404 14.60 -27.53 -22.03
C ARG A 404 13.97 -28.73 -22.74
N LEU A 405 12.78 -29.16 -22.34
CA LEU A 405 11.99 -30.17 -23.05
C LEU A 405 11.69 -29.74 -24.48
N GLY A 406 11.39 -28.45 -24.71
CA GLY A 406 11.17 -27.96 -26.06
C GLY A 406 12.40 -28.06 -26.97
N VAL A 407 13.60 -27.87 -26.40
CA VAL A 407 14.87 -28.08 -27.12
C VAL A 407 15.16 -29.58 -27.33
N ASP A 408 15.04 -30.41 -26.29
CA ASP A 408 15.41 -31.82 -26.34
C ASP A 408 14.43 -32.67 -27.15
N LEU A 409 13.13 -32.34 -27.12
CA LEU A 409 12.07 -32.98 -27.91
C LEU A 409 11.82 -32.30 -29.27
N ARG A 410 12.47 -31.14 -29.54
CA ARG A 410 12.31 -30.31 -30.75
C ARG A 410 10.86 -29.90 -31.05
N ARG A 411 10.06 -29.63 -30.01
CA ARG A 411 8.64 -29.25 -30.11
C ARG A 411 8.35 -28.05 -29.21
N ASP A 412 7.33 -27.24 -29.50
CA ASP A 412 6.92 -26.18 -28.57
C ASP A 412 6.23 -26.80 -27.34
N VAL A 413 6.94 -26.86 -26.21
CA VAL A 413 6.41 -27.41 -24.95
C VAL A 413 5.99 -26.25 -24.04
N LYS A 414 4.68 -26.00 -23.98
CA LYS A 414 4.12 -24.86 -23.26
C LYS A 414 4.17 -25.09 -21.75
N VAL A 415 4.59 -24.07 -20.99
CA VAL A 415 4.63 -24.07 -19.52
C VAL A 415 3.29 -24.50 -18.90
N ALA A 416 2.17 -24.12 -19.51
CA ALA A 416 0.83 -24.50 -19.06
C ALA A 416 0.61 -26.02 -19.02
N TRP A 417 1.21 -26.78 -19.95
CA TRP A 417 1.05 -28.24 -20.02
C TRP A 417 1.73 -28.95 -18.84
N LEU A 418 2.87 -28.43 -18.34
CA LEU A 418 3.55 -28.98 -17.17
C LEU A 418 2.74 -28.77 -15.88
N PHE A 419 1.85 -27.77 -15.83
CA PHE A 419 0.90 -27.58 -14.72
C PHE A 419 -0.39 -28.40 -14.88
N GLN A 420 -0.78 -28.72 -16.13
CA GLN A 420 -1.96 -29.55 -16.43
C GLN A 420 -1.66 -31.05 -16.33
N HIS A 421 -0.40 -31.44 -16.56
CA HIS A 421 0.10 -32.81 -16.55
C HIS A 421 1.39 -32.86 -15.68
N PRO A 422 1.26 -32.82 -14.35
CA PRO A 422 2.37 -32.62 -13.42
C PRO A 422 3.26 -33.85 -13.23
N THR A 423 2.85 -35.04 -13.70
CA THR A 423 3.66 -36.26 -13.64
C THR A 423 4.34 -36.56 -14.98
N PRO A 424 5.54 -37.22 -15.00
CA PRO A 424 6.20 -37.60 -16.24
C PRO A 424 5.33 -38.44 -17.19
N ALA A 425 4.53 -39.38 -16.67
CA ALA A 425 3.67 -40.25 -17.45
C ALA A 425 2.42 -39.55 -18.02
N GLU A 426 1.88 -38.54 -17.34
CA GLU A 426 0.77 -37.76 -17.90
C GLU A 426 1.25 -36.82 -18.99
N LEU A 427 2.39 -36.14 -18.79
CA LEU A 427 2.94 -35.24 -19.80
C LEU A 427 3.38 -36.00 -21.05
N ALA A 428 4.00 -37.18 -20.91
CA ALA A 428 4.34 -38.05 -22.04
C ALA A 428 3.10 -38.42 -22.86
N ARG A 429 2.06 -38.95 -22.20
CA ARG A 429 0.80 -39.36 -22.84
C ARG A 429 0.10 -38.21 -23.54
N PHE A 430 0.09 -37.01 -22.95
CA PHE A 430 -0.49 -35.82 -23.57
C PHE A 430 0.26 -35.42 -24.86
N LEU A 431 1.60 -35.40 -24.81
CA LEU A 431 2.42 -35.05 -25.98
C LEU A 431 2.27 -36.07 -27.12
N GLU A 432 2.19 -37.36 -26.81
CA GLU A 432 1.92 -38.44 -27.80
C GLU A 432 0.53 -38.26 -28.45
N GLN A 433 -0.51 -37.93 -27.68
CA GLN A 433 -1.86 -37.70 -28.21
C GLN A 433 -1.92 -36.49 -29.14
N GLN A 434 -1.23 -35.38 -28.80
CA GLN A 434 -1.14 -34.21 -29.67
C GLN A 434 -0.41 -34.52 -30.98
N GLU A 435 0.62 -35.37 -30.97
CA GLU A 435 1.34 -35.77 -32.20
C GLU A 435 0.46 -36.64 -33.12
N GLN A 436 -0.35 -37.53 -32.54
CA GLN A 436 -1.30 -38.36 -33.30
C GLN A 436 -2.41 -37.52 -33.94
N GLN A 437 -2.92 -36.49 -33.26
CA GLN A 437 -3.91 -35.56 -33.83
C GLN A 437 -3.31 -34.74 -34.98
N GLU A 438 -2.12 -34.16 -34.80
CA GLU A 438 -1.42 -33.42 -35.87
C GLU A 438 -1.17 -34.28 -37.12
N GLN A 439 -0.87 -35.58 -36.95
CA GLN A 439 -0.68 -36.53 -38.06
C GLN A 439 -2.01 -36.95 -38.72
N GLN A 440 -3.10 -37.11 -37.96
CA GLN A 440 -4.42 -37.42 -38.50
C GLN A 440 -4.97 -36.25 -39.33
N GLU A 441 -4.88 -35.02 -38.81
CA GLU A 441 -5.31 -33.81 -39.54
C GLU A 441 -4.54 -33.63 -40.87
N GLN A 442 -3.24 -33.95 -40.90
CA GLN A 442 -2.43 -33.91 -42.12
C GLN A 442 -2.81 -35.01 -43.13
N GLN A 443 -3.16 -36.22 -42.67
CA GLN A 443 -3.63 -37.31 -43.54
C GLN A 443 -5.03 -37.04 -44.10
N GLU A 444 -5.95 -36.48 -43.30
CA GLU A 444 -7.28 -36.08 -43.77
C GLU A 444 -7.19 -34.95 -44.81
N GLN A 445 -6.30 -33.97 -44.62
CA GLN A 445 -6.07 -32.90 -45.59
C GLN A 445 -5.45 -33.39 -46.91
N GLN A 446 -4.56 -34.40 -46.87
CA GLN A 446 -4.03 -35.03 -48.09
C GLN A 446 -5.09 -35.86 -48.83
N GLY A 447 -5.89 -36.67 -48.11
CA GLY A 447 -6.96 -37.47 -48.70
C GLY A 447 -8.07 -36.64 -49.36
N GLN A 448 -8.36 -35.46 -48.81
CA GLN A 448 -9.34 -34.52 -49.40
C GLN A 448 -8.83 -33.82 -50.67
N GLN A 449 -7.51 -33.68 -50.86
CA GLN A 449 -6.93 -33.07 -52.07
C GLN A 449 -6.95 -34.03 -53.28
N GLU A 450 -6.72 -35.33 -53.08
CA GLU A 450 -6.78 -36.31 -54.19
C GLU A 450 -8.20 -36.56 -54.70
N GLN A 451 -9.23 -36.45 -53.85
CA GLN A 451 -10.63 -36.72 -54.24
C GLN A 451 -11.34 -35.53 -54.92
N ALA A 452 -10.72 -34.35 -54.97
CA ALA A 452 -11.30 -33.16 -55.61
C ALA A 452 -11.23 -33.17 -57.15
N GLN A 453 -10.49 -34.11 -57.75
CA GLN A 453 -10.36 -34.28 -59.20
C GLN A 453 -11.00 -35.59 -59.69
N VAL A 454 -12.33 -35.65 -59.79
CA VAL A 454 -13.08 -36.31 -60.90
C VAL A 454 -14.61 -36.14 -60.73
N GLN A 455 -15.21 -35.52 -61.75
CA GLN A 455 -16.62 -35.54 -62.18
C GLN A 455 -17.74 -34.82 -61.37
N PRO A 456 -18.75 -34.26 -62.08
CA PRO A 456 -19.77 -33.38 -61.52
C PRO A 456 -21.03 -34.12 -61.02
N ARG A 457 -21.70 -33.56 -60.00
CA ARG A 457 -22.97 -34.06 -59.47
C ARG A 457 -24.18 -33.46 -60.19
N THR A 458 -25.06 -34.32 -60.70
CA THR A 458 -26.48 -33.99 -60.95
C THR A 458 -27.30 -34.16 -59.66
N ALA A 459 -28.47 -33.51 -59.57
CA ALA A 459 -29.15 -33.24 -58.29
C ALA A 459 -30.57 -33.83 -58.15
N GLY A 460 -31.00 -34.00 -56.88
CA GLY A 460 -32.38 -34.06 -56.41
C GLY A 460 -32.83 -35.40 -55.80
N PRO A 461 -33.92 -35.46 -54.97
CA PRO A 461 -34.55 -34.44 -54.10
C PRO A 461 -34.55 -34.87 -52.60
N GLY A 462 -35.08 -34.16 -51.59
CA GLY A 462 -35.65 -32.80 -51.50
C GLY A 462 -36.78 -32.66 -50.45
N LEU A 463 -36.51 -32.11 -49.25
CA LEU A 463 -37.47 -31.81 -48.16
C LEU A 463 -36.92 -30.64 -47.29
N PRO A 464 -37.76 -29.86 -46.57
CA PRO A 464 -38.56 -28.73 -47.07
C PRO A 464 -37.98 -27.33 -46.74
N ALA A 465 -38.47 -26.29 -47.44
CA ALA A 465 -37.85 -24.97 -47.57
C ALA A 465 -38.10 -23.94 -46.43
N THR A 466 -38.60 -24.33 -45.26
CA THR A 466 -38.91 -23.41 -44.13
C THR A 466 -37.84 -23.38 -43.04
N LEU A 467 -36.68 -23.99 -43.27
CA LEU A 467 -35.55 -24.05 -42.33
C LEU A 467 -34.25 -23.40 -42.86
N LEU A 468 -34.25 -22.85 -44.09
CA LEU A 468 -33.05 -22.29 -44.74
C LEU A 468 -33.39 -21.08 -45.65
N ALA A 469 -33.58 -19.92 -45.02
CA ALA A 469 -33.58 -18.55 -45.57
C ALA A 469 -33.45 -17.63 -44.34
N ASP A 470 -32.64 -16.56 -44.26
CA ASP A 470 -32.05 -15.62 -45.22
C ASP A 470 -30.66 -15.14 -44.70
N ALA A 471 -29.74 -14.53 -45.43
CA ALA A 471 -29.59 -14.29 -46.87
C ALA A 471 -28.10 -14.12 -47.22
N VAL A 472 -27.70 -14.51 -48.43
CA VAL A 472 -26.44 -14.09 -49.07
C VAL A 472 -26.79 -13.01 -50.09
N LEU A 473 -26.11 -11.87 -50.04
CA LEU A 473 -26.32 -10.78 -51.00
C LEU A 473 -25.71 -11.13 -52.37
N ASP A 474 -26.46 -10.79 -53.41
CA ASP A 474 -26.02 -10.85 -54.82
C ASP A 474 -24.82 -9.91 -55.04
N PRO A 475 -23.74 -10.34 -55.73
CA PRO A 475 -22.52 -9.54 -55.91
C PRO A 475 -22.72 -8.20 -56.64
N ASP A 476 -23.85 -7.99 -57.34
CA ASP A 476 -24.18 -6.72 -57.99
C ASP A 476 -25.05 -5.78 -57.12
N ILE A 477 -25.44 -6.17 -55.90
CA ILE A 477 -26.13 -5.27 -54.95
C ILE A 477 -25.11 -4.34 -54.26
N ARG A 478 -25.19 -3.04 -54.57
CA ARG A 478 -24.51 -1.98 -53.82
C ARG A 478 -25.51 -1.19 -52.96
N PRO A 479 -25.43 -1.23 -51.62
CA PRO A 479 -26.23 -0.36 -50.77
C PRO A 479 -25.79 1.09 -50.94
N SER A 480 -26.65 1.92 -51.53
CA SER A 480 -26.48 3.36 -51.61
C SER A 480 -27.10 4.03 -50.37
N GLY A 481 -26.30 4.81 -49.64
CA GLY A 481 -26.80 5.69 -48.58
C GLY A 481 -26.71 5.11 -47.17
N ASP A 482 -26.33 5.99 -46.24
CA ASP A 482 -25.97 5.71 -44.85
C ASP A 482 -26.93 4.80 -44.07
N SER A 483 -26.36 3.84 -43.32
CA SER A 483 -27.02 3.21 -42.17
C SER A 483 -26.02 3.00 -41.03
N PRO A 484 -26.41 3.17 -39.75
CA PRO A 484 -25.47 3.17 -38.63
C PRO A 484 -24.98 1.75 -38.29
N ARG A 485 -23.70 1.62 -37.91
CA ARG A 485 -23.10 0.36 -37.43
C ARG A 485 -23.61 0.00 -36.01
N PRO A 486 -23.48 -1.28 -35.60
CA PRO A 486 -23.75 -1.69 -34.22
C PRO A 486 -22.85 -0.95 -33.23
N ILE A 487 -23.41 -0.53 -32.09
CA ILE A 487 -22.67 0.11 -31.01
C ILE A 487 -21.84 -0.96 -30.28
N GLY A 488 -20.50 -0.94 -30.42
CA GLY A 488 -19.64 -1.83 -29.63
C GLY A 488 -18.14 -1.85 -29.98
N ALA A 489 -17.78 -1.76 -31.27
CA ALA A 489 -16.38 -1.77 -31.70
C ALA A 489 -15.90 -0.32 -31.97
N PRO A 490 -14.79 0.15 -31.38
CA PRO A 490 -14.29 1.50 -31.62
C PRO A 490 -13.60 1.60 -32.99
N ASP A 491 -14.07 2.49 -33.88
CA ASP A 491 -13.43 2.71 -35.19
C ASP A 491 -12.01 3.30 -35.10
N ARG A 492 -11.64 3.85 -33.94
CA ARG A 492 -10.32 4.43 -33.66
C ARG A 492 -9.86 4.09 -32.23
N VAL A 493 -8.60 3.67 -32.09
CA VAL A 493 -7.98 3.33 -30.80
C VAL A 493 -6.78 4.25 -30.55
N LEU A 494 -6.85 5.09 -29.52
CA LEU A 494 -5.74 5.95 -29.13
C LEU A 494 -4.79 5.20 -28.19
N LEU A 495 -3.61 4.83 -28.68
CA LEU A 495 -2.58 4.15 -27.89
C LEU A 495 -1.48 5.11 -27.44
N THR A 496 -1.46 5.40 -26.14
CA THR A 496 -0.36 6.16 -25.51
C THR A 496 0.69 5.18 -24.96
N GLY A 497 1.98 5.49 -25.12
CA GLY A 497 3.05 4.62 -24.62
C GLY A 497 3.40 3.43 -25.54
N ALA A 498 3.01 3.47 -26.82
CA ALA A 498 3.26 2.44 -27.84
C ALA A 498 4.75 2.04 -28.05
N THR A 499 5.71 2.78 -27.48
CA THR A 499 7.16 2.50 -27.53
C THR A 499 7.73 1.89 -26.24
N GLY A 500 6.87 1.45 -25.31
CA GLY A 500 7.25 0.72 -24.11
C GLY A 500 6.86 -0.75 -24.21
N PHE A 501 7.49 -1.63 -23.41
CA PHE A 501 7.33 -3.09 -23.51
C PHE A 501 5.86 -3.55 -23.61
N VAL A 502 5.00 -3.17 -22.67
CA VAL A 502 3.57 -3.55 -22.70
C VAL A 502 2.85 -2.87 -23.86
N GLY A 503 3.15 -1.59 -24.12
CA GLY A 503 2.51 -0.80 -25.18
C GLY A 503 2.80 -1.33 -26.58
N VAL A 504 3.98 -1.91 -26.83
CA VAL A 504 4.33 -2.46 -28.14
C VAL A 504 3.72 -3.84 -28.38
N HIS A 505 3.56 -4.66 -27.34
CA HIS A 505 2.83 -5.93 -27.43
C HIS A 505 1.32 -5.67 -27.59
N LEU A 506 0.77 -4.68 -26.87
CA LEU A 506 -0.62 -4.26 -27.06
C LEU A 506 -0.86 -3.64 -28.44
N LEU A 507 0.12 -2.89 -28.99
CA LEU A 507 0.06 -2.42 -30.37
C LEU A 507 0.03 -3.59 -31.36
N ALA A 508 0.88 -4.60 -31.17
CA ALA A 508 0.93 -5.78 -32.02
C ALA A 508 -0.41 -6.53 -31.99
N GLU A 509 -0.92 -6.81 -30.79
CA GLU A 509 -2.23 -7.44 -30.58
C GLU A 509 -3.33 -6.65 -31.31
N LEU A 510 -3.45 -5.34 -31.06
CA LEU A 510 -4.46 -4.48 -31.70
C LEU A 510 -4.36 -4.49 -33.24
N LEU A 511 -3.15 -4.42 -33.81
CA LEU A 511 -2.96 -4.46 -35.26
C LEU A 511 -3.26 -5.84 -35.88
N THR A 512 -3.36 -6.89 -35.06
CA THR A 512 -3.74 -8.25 -35.51
C THR A 512 -5.18 -8.63 -35.16
N SER A 513 -5.81 -7.99 -34.17
CA SER A 513 -7.11 -8.39 -33.60
C SER A 513 -8.24 -7.37 -33.78
N THR A 514 -7.99 -6.20 -34.38
CA THR A 514 -9.06 -5.23 -34.71
C THR A 514 -8.84 -4.50 -36.03
N ASP A 515 -9.94 -4.15 -36.70
CA ASP A 515 -9.96 -3.30 -37.91
C ASP A 515 -9.91 -1.78 -37.59
N ALA A 516 -9.75 -1.40 -36.31
CA ALA A 516 -9.74 0.00 -35.87
C ALA A 516 -8.46 0.76 -36.28
N GLU A 517 -8.57 2.06 -36.58
CA GLU A 517 -7.38 2.91 -36.79
C GLU A 517 -6.64 3.12 -35.45
N VAL A 518 -5.42 2.60 -35.33
CA VAL A 518 -4.62 2.73 -34.10
C VAL A 518 -3.76 4.00 -34.18
N ILE A 519 -4.13 5.00 -33.38
CA ILE A 519 -3.42 6.29 -33.29
C ILE A 519 -2.39 6.22 -32.16
N CYS A 520 -1.11 6.16 -32.48
CA CYS A 520 -0.03 6.09 -31.51
C CYS A 520 0.51 7.48 -31.17
N THR A 521 0.35 7.95 -29.93
CA THR A 521 0.99 9.20 -29.47
C THR A 521 2.37 8.93 -28.91
N VAL A 522 3.41 9.52 -29.52
CA VAL A 522 4.80 9.30 -29.13
C VAL A 522 5.47 10.65 -28.84
N ARG A 523 6.26 10.71 -27.77
CA ARG A 523 7.11 11.86 -27.47
C ARG A 523 8.30 11.86 -28.43
N ALA A 524 8.21 12.68 -29.48
CA ALA A 524 9.24 12.90 -30.49
C ALA A 524 9.13 14.34 -31.06
N PRO A 525 10.19 14.91 -31.63
CA PRO A 525 10.15 16.22 -32.29
C PRO A 525 9.20 16.29 -33.49
N GLY A 526 9.01 15.19 -34.24
CA GLY A 526 8.07 15.14 -35.37
C GLY A 526 7.57 13.73 -35.70
N PRO A 527 6.50 13.60 -36.52
CA PRO A 527 5.82 12.32 -36.79
C PRO A 527 6.73 11.22 -37.36
N ALA A 528 7.74 11.59 -38.15
CA ALA A 528 8.69 10.64 -38.71
C ALA A 528 9.56 9.96 -37.63
N GLU A 529 10.07 10.72 -36.65
CA GLU A 529 10.81 10.16 -35.52
C GLU A 529 9.91 9.41 -34.54
N ALA A 530 8.65 9.82 -34.41
CA ALA A 530 7.64 9.09 -33.65
C ALA A 530 7.43 7.68 -34.25
N ALA A 531 7.21 7.58 -35.56
CA ALA A 531 7.08 6.31 -36.27
C ALA A 531 8.37 5.47 -36.21
N ALA A 532 9.54 6.09 -36.34
CA ALA A 532 10.83 5.40 -36.20
C ALA A 532 11.01 4.77 -34.82
N ARG A 533 10.63 5.46 -33.73
CA ARG A 533 10.68 4.93 -32.36
C ARG A 533 9.73 3.75 -32.14
N VAL A 534 8.57 3.73 -32.80
CA VAL A 534 7.63 2.58 -32.75
C VAL A 534 8.22 1.38 -33.48
N ARG A 535 8.77 1.56 -34.69
CA ARG A 535 9.46 0.47 -35.43
C ARG A 535 10.66 -0.08 -34.64
N GLN A 536 11.51 0.80 -34.13
CA GLN A 536 12.65 0.41 -33.29
C GLN A 536 12.20 -0.36 -32.03
N SER A 537 11.06 0.01 -31.43
CA SER A 537 10.50 -0.71 -30.28
C SER A 537 9.99 -2.10 -30.67
N LEU A 538 9.33 -2.25 -31.82
CA LEU A 538 8.92 -3.56 -32.36
C LEU A 538 10.15 -4.46 -32.61
N GLU A 539 11.20 -3.93 -33.25
CA GLU A 539 12.47 -4.63 -33.52
C GLU A 539 13.21 -5.04 -32.22
N VAL A 540 13.37 -4.12 -31.27
CA VAL A 540 14.03 -4.38 -29.98
C VAL A 540 13.32 -5.48 -29.18
N HIS A 541 11.99 -5.57 -29.33
CA HIS A 541 11.19 -6.61 -28.69
C HIS A 541 10.91 -7.83 -29.60
N ARG A 542 11.55 -7.91 -30.78
CA ARG A 542 11.46 -9.01 -31.76
C ARG A 542 10.03 -9.33 -32.23
N ILE A 543 9.18 -8.30 -32.29
CA ILE A 543 7.81 -8.42 -32.77
C ILE A 543 7.82 -8.22 -34.28
N HIS A 544 7.68 -9.32 -35.02
CA HIS A 544 7.63 -9.32 -36.48
C HIS A 544 6.19 -9.20 -36.99
N LEU A 545 5.79 -7.99 -37.38
CA LEU A 545 4.52 -7.76 -38.09
C LEU A 545 4.73 -8.01 -39.59
N SER A 546 4.31 -9.18 -40.07
CA SER A 546 4.38 -9.55 -41.50
C SER A 546 3.27 -8.87 -42.31
N ASP A 547 3.61 -7.81 -43.05
CA ASP A 547 2.77 -7.08 -44.03
C ASP A 547 1.35 -6.63 -43.62
N VAL A 548 0.99 -6.69 -42.32
CA VAL A 548 -0.24 -6.10 -41.78
C VAL A 548 -0.07 -4.59 -41.55
N ALA A 549 0.16 -3.84 -42.62
CA ALA A 549 0.16 -2.37 -42.60
C ALA A 549 -1.28 -1.81 -42.65
N ARG A 550 -2.16 -2.26 -41.73
CA ARG A 550 -3.54 -1.77 -41.63
C ARG A 550 -3.65 -0.67 -40.57
N HIS A 551 -3.66 0.57 -41.07
CA HIS A 551 -4.11 1.79 -40.38
C HIS A 551 -3.54 2.08 -38.98
N THR A 552 -2.20 2.09 -38.86
CA THR A 552 -1.52 2.79 -37.76
C THR A 552 -1.17 4.23 -38.15
N SER A 553 -1.60 5.23 -37.39
CA SER A 553 -1.15 6.63 -37.57
C SER A 553 -0.35 7.08 -36.34
N THR A 554 0.83 7.67 -36.52
CA THR A 554 1.70 8.08 -35.40
C THR A 554 1.73 9.59 -35.24
N THR A 555 1.23 10.09 -34.11
CA THR A 555 1.24 11.52 -33.78
C THR A 555 2.40 11.82 -32.84
N ALA A 556 3.29 12.73 -33.28
CA ALA A 556 4.33 13.28 -32.41
C ALA A 556 3.75 14.39 -31.53
N SER A 557 4.13 14.40 -30.24
CA SER A 557 3.82 15.48 -29.31
C SER A 557 5.08 16.34 -29.05
N PRO A 558 5.18 17.56 -29.60
CA PRO A 558 6.29 18.47 -29.33
C PRO A 558 6.26 18.99 -27.88
N ARG A 559 7.43 19.22 -27.30
CA ARG A 559 7.57 19.94 -26.02
C ARG A 559 7.29 21.42 -26.22
N GLU A 560 6.23 21.97 -25.63
CA GLU A 560 6.17 23.42 -25.34
C GLU A 560 5.66 23.79 -23.94
N ARG A 561 6.52 24.56 -23.25
CA ARG A 561 6.23 25.75 -22.41
C ARG A 561 5.15 25.66 -21.32
N CYS A 562 5.60 25.35 -20.10
CA CYS A 562 4.97 25.86 -18.87
C CYS A 562 5.63 27.22 -18.51
N PRO A 563 4.88 28.28 -18.14
CA PRO A 563 5.47 29.57 -17.77
C PRO A 563 6.20 29.51 -16.41
N PRO A 564 7.21 30.35 -16.17
CA PRO A 564 7.97 30.34 -14.92
C PRO A 564 7.13 30.85 -13.73
N ARG A 565 7.30 30.22 -12.57
CA ARG A 565 6.72 30.71 -11.29
C ARG A 565 7.38 32.03 -10.90
N PRO A 566 6.64 33.08 -10.52
CA PRO A 566 7.22 34.33 -10.06
C PRO A 566 7.77 34.18 -8.63
N GLY A 567 9.06 34.47 -8.46
CA GLY A 567 9.70 34.71 -7.18
C GLY A 567 10.13 36.18 -7.07
N ASN A 568 9.92 36.78 -5.90
CA ASN A 568 10.26 38.17 -5.56
C ASN A 568 11.54 38.72 -6.21
N ARG A 569 11.43 39.85 -6.95
CA ARG A 569 11.95 41.15 -6.48
C ARG A 569 11.66 42.36 -7.40
N THR A 570 11.55 43.50 -6.73
CA THR A 570 11.78 44.90 -7.18
C THR A 570 10.83 45.60 -8.15
N ILE A 571 10.49 46.83 -7.74
CA ILE A 571 9.68 47.84 -8.42
C ILE A 571 10.50 48.49 -9.55
N SER A 572 9.89 48.66 -10.72
CA SER A 572 10.24 49.72 -11.68
C SER A 572 8.97 50.22 -12.40
N ARG A 573 8.95 51.49 -12.81
CA ARG A 573 7.74 52.19 -13.29
C ARG A 573 7.77 52.44 -14.82
N ARG A 574 6.61 52.20 -15.46
CA ARG A 574 6.07 52.93 -16.65
C ARG A 574 6.80 52.77 -18.02
N PRO A 575 6.17 53.15 -19.17
CA PRO A 575 4.72 53.23 -19.48
C PRO A 575 4.26 52.78 -20.90
N HIS A 576 2.94 52.52 -21.01
CA HIS A 576 2.01 52.78 -22.13
C HIS A 576 2.04 52.05 -23.50
N SER A 577 0.80 51.84 -23.97
CA SER A 577 0.26 51.70 -25.35
C SER A 577 -0.01 50.27 -25.87
N SER A 578 -1.15 49.95 -26.52
CA SER A 578 -2.49 50.60 -26.64
C SER A 578 -3.49 49.72 -27.44
N TRP A 579 -4.80 50.02 -27.39
CA TRP A 579 -5.91 49.56 -28.29
C TRP A 579 -6.31 48.05 -28.22
N THR A 580 -7.59 47.62 -28.23
CA THR A 580 -8.90 48.30 -28.00
C THR A 580 -9.95 47.26 -27.55
N SER A 581 -11.05 47.72 -26.97
CA SER A 581 -12.34 46.98 -26.93
C SER A 581 -13.41 47.88 -27.54
N GLU A 582 -14.36 47.31 -28.30
CA GLU A 582 -15.48 48.09 -28.84
C GLU A 582 -16.61 48.27 -27.81
N GLU A 583 -17.13 49.48 -27.83
CA GLU A 583 -18.22 50.11 -27.07
C GLU A 583 -19.61 49.75 -27.67
N LEU A 584 -20.82 50.05 -27.16
CA LEU A 584 -21.47 50.81 -26.03
C LEU A 584 -22.98 50.37 -26.06
N PRO A 585 -24.01 51.11 -25.60
CA PRO A 585 -24.32 51.80 -24.32
C PRO A 585 -25.55 51.12 -23.61
N GLY A 586 -26.09 51.52 -22.45
CA GLY A 586 -25.91 52.68 -21.58
C GLY A 586 -27.16 53.59 -21.51
N SER A 587 -27.94 53.54 -20.42
CA SER A 587 -28.79 54.67 -19.96
C SER A 587 -29.38 54.46 -18.54
N THR A 588 -29.37 55.52 -17.73
CA THR A 588 -30.11 55.69 -16.45
C THR A 588 -30.97 56.96 -16.56
N PRO A 589 -32.04 57.14 -15.75
CA PRO A 589 -31.94 58.20 -14.71
C PRO A 589 -32.91 58.12 -13.48
N ARG A 590 -32.45 58.67 -12.33
CA ARG A 590 -33.23 59.46 -11.30
C ARG A 590 -34.34 58.73 -10.48
N LEU A 591 -34.79 59.13 -9.26
CA LEU A 591 -34.37 60.10 -8.21
C LEU A 591 -35.16 59.87 -6.88
N LEU A 592 -34.68 60.49 -5.78
CA LEU A 592 -35.43 61.10 -4.64
C LEU A 592 -35.72 60.37 -3.29
N HIS A 593 -35.67 61.22 -2.25
CA HIS A 593 -35.99 61.09 -0.80
C HIS A 593 -35.15 60.14 0.08
N GLN A 594 -34.90 60.40 1.36
CA GLN A 594 -34.63 61.59 2.22
C GLN A 594 -34.61 61.06 3.68
N ASN A 595 -33.73 61.60 4.53
CA ASN A 595 -33.62 61.26 5.97
C ASN A 595 -34.71 61.97 6.81
N PRO A 596 -35.00 61.52 8.04
CA PRO A 596 -34.42 62.21 9.21
C PRO A 596 -34.04 61.30 10.42
N SER A 597 -33.29 61.88 11.36
CA SER A 597 -32.82 61.27 12.62
C SER A 597 -33.64 61.77 13.86
N PRO A 598 -33.11 61.87 15.11
CA PRO A 598 -33.53 61.01 16.24
C PRO A 598 -34.09 61.81 17.45
N HIS A 599 -34.41 61.13 18.56
CA HIS A 599 -34.38 61.53 20.00
C HIS A 599 -34.97 60.31 20.80
N GLU A 600 -34.75 60.03 22.10
CA GLU A 600 -34.41 60.85 23.28
C GLU A 600 -33.80 59.99 24.44
N HIS A 601 -33.24 60.62 25.49
CA HIS A 601 -32.68 60.03 26.73
C HIS A 601 -33.47 60.54 27.95
N PRO A 602 -33.50 59.88 29.16
CA PRO A 602 -32.52 60.22 30.23
C PRO A 602 -32.18 59.16 31.33
N GLU A 603 -30.95 59.28 31.86
CA GLU A 603 -30.49 59.28 33.28
C GLU A 603 -30.64 58.09 34.27
N ALA A 604 -29.88 57.97 35.38
CA ALA A 604 -28.46 58.27 35.73
C ALA A 604 -28.12 57.92 37.22
N ARG A 605 -26.87 57.49 37.52
CA ARG A 605 -26.05 57.67 38.77
C ARG A 605 -24.83 56.69 38.73
N SER A 606 -23.59 57.13 38.50
CA SER A 606 -22.57 57.68 39.46
C SER A 606 -22.00 56.62 40.43
N SER A 607 -20.67 56.39 40.62
CA SER A 607 -19.53 57.33 40.62
C SER A 607 -18.11 56.74 40.31
N MET A 608 -17.43 57.28 39.28
CA MET A 608 -16.10 57.97 39.19
C MET A 608 -14.79 57.58 39.99
N PRO A 609 -13.55 58.05 39.62
CA PRO A 609 -12.44 57.17 39.16
C PRO A 609 -10.98 57.64 39.56
N LYS A 610 -9.93 57.22 38.80
CA LYS A 610 -8.58 57.84 38.48
C LYS A 610 -7.47 56.74 38.40
N LYS A 611 -6.30 56.83 37.72
CA LYS A 611 -5.67 57.67 36.66
C LYS A 611 -4.41 56.93 36.09
N ARG A 612 -3.87 57.31 34.91
CA ARG A 612 -2.49 57.04 34.41
C ARG A 612 -1.63 58.33 34.51
N PRO A 613 -0.25 58.35 34.53
CA PRO A 613 0.58 58.34 33.29
C PRO A 613 2.11 57.95 33.36
N VAL A 614 2.67 57.62 32.18
CA VAL A 614 3.97 57.98 31.52
C VAL A 614 5.27 58.44 32.28
N ALA A 615 6.34 57.61 32.15
CA ALA A 615 7.79 57.82 31.80
C ALA A 615 8.88 58.62 32.60
N THR A 616 10.08 57.98 32.61
CA THR A 616 11.50 58.48 32.51
C THR A 616 12.41 58.80 33.75
N ALA A 617 13.61 58.16 33.74
CA ALA A 617 14.97 58.67 34.07
C ALA A 617 15.73 58.36 35.40
N LEU A 618 16.85 57.61 35.23
CA LEU A 618 18.21 57.62 35.84
C LEU A 618 18.52 57.45 37.36
N ALA A 619 19.24 56.34 37.67
CA ALA A 619 20.51 56.25 38.45
C ALA A 619 21.15 54.83 38.29
N GLY A 620 22.47 54.56 38.49
CA GLY A 620 23.58 55.51 38.68
C GLY A 620 25.07 55.03 38.79
N ALA A 621 25.46 53.74 38.93
CA ALA A 621 26.90 53.35 39.05
C ALA A 621 27.26 52.06 38.26
N LEU A 622 28.25 52.02 37.35
CA LEU A 622 29.73 51.99 37.50
C LEU A 622 30.25 50.74 38.29
N CYS A 623 31.27 49.97 37.87
CA CYS A 623 32.27 50.19 36.80
C CYS A 623 32.94 48.88 36.25
N LEU A 624 33.27 48.90 34.95
CA LEU A 624 34.44 48.33 34.22
C LEU A 624 35.08 46.95 34.51
N VAL A 625 34.92 46.06 33.51
CA VAL A 625 35.94 45.28 32.75
C VAL A 625 37.42 45.32 33.20
N THR A 626 38.03 44.12 33.36
CA THR A 626 39.37 43.80 32.81
C THR A 626 39.50 42.33 32.38
N THR A 627 40.29 42.11 31.34
CA THR A 627 40.78 40.81 30.84
C THR A 627 42.15 40.47 31.44
N ALA A 628 42.45 39.19 31.70
CA ALA A 628 43.82 38.67 31.68
C ALA A 628 43.85 37.13 31.51
N CYS A 629 44.83 36.65 30.75
CA CYS A 629 45.23 35.23 30.69
C CYS A 629 46.47 35.00 31.57
N ALA A 630 46.70 33.74 32.00
CA ALA A 630 47.97 33.11 32.44
C ALA A 630 47.70 32.18 33.65
N ASP A 631 48.44 31.11 33.92
CA ASP A 631 49.17 30.11 33.11
C ASP A 631 49.54 28.93 34.07
N SER A 632 50.20 27.86 33.59
CA SER A 632 51.18 26.97 34.29
C SER A 632 51.25 26.91 35.85
N SER A 633 51.48 25.80 36.58
CA SER A 633 51.84 24.40 36.23
C SER A 633 52.17 23.59 37.52
N THR A 634 52.00 22.25 37.49
CA THR A 634 52.81 21.18 38.16
C THR A 634 53.15 21.20 39.68
N GLY A 635 52.92 20.04 40.35
CA GLY A 635 53.59 19.57 41.59
C GLY A 635 52.64 18.76 42.49
N LYS A 636 52.66 17.41 42.50
CA LYS A 636 53.43 16.50 43.39
C LYS A 636 53.46 16.90 44.87
N ALA A 637 53.37 16.03 45.89
CA ALA A 637 52.97 14.63 46.15
C ALA A 637 53.61 14.26 47.53
N ASP A 638 53.01 13.31 48.26
CA ASP A 638 53.35 12.74 49.61
C ASP A 638 52.32 13.20 50.67
N ASP A 639 51.45 12.36 51.25
CA ASP A 639 51.51 11.00 51.84
C ASP A 639 51.92 10.98 53.32
N THR A 640 50.89 10.90 54.19
CA THR A 640 50.82 10.06 55.40
C THR A 640 49.35 9.94 55.79
N GLY A 641 48.82 8.72 55.93
CA GLY A 641 47.41 8.50 56.29
C GLY A 641 47.15 8.38 57.79
N ASP A 642 45.89 8.57 58.19
CA ASP A 642 45.31 7.81 59.30
C ASP A 642 43.77 7.65 59.12
N ASN A 643 43.20 6.60 59.69
CA ASN A 643 41.84 6.13 59.36
C ASN A 643 40.70 6.92 60.04
N ALA A 644 39.82 7.52 59.25
CA ALA A 644 38.46 7.88 59.63
C ALA A 644 37.50 7.54 58.46
N PRO A 645 36.24 7.15 58.72
CA PRO A 645 35.35 6.64 57.66
C PRO A 645 35.06 7.73 56.64
N ALA A 646 35.42 7.48 55.38
CA ALA A 646 35.27 8.45 54.30
C ALA A 646 33.80 8.81 54.09
N ALA A 647 33.43 10.03 54.47
CA ALA A 647 32.22 10.66 53.98
C ALA A 647 32.30 10.72 52.44
N ALA A 648 31.27 10.23 51.75
CA ALA A 648 31.27 10.10 50.30
C ALA A 648 31.35 11.49 49.63
N ALA A 649 32.56 11.86 49.19
CA ALA A 649 32.80 13.05 48.42
C ALA A 649 32.37 12.86 46.95
N GLU A 650 31.93 13.95 46.33
CA GLU A 650 31.75 14.09 44.87
C GLU A 650 30.72 13.18 44.19
N SER A 651 29.47 13.17 44.68
CA SER A 651 28.36 12.90 43.76
C SER A 651 28.27 14.06 42.75
N GLY A 652 28.50 13.78 41.46
CA GLY A 652 28.36 14.74 40.34
C GLY A 652 26.92 15.20 40.06
N TYR A 653 26.07 15.26 41.09
CA TYR A 653 24.65 15.57 41.07
C TYR A 653 24.34 16.72 42.05
N PRO A 654 23.31 17.54 41.81
CA PRO A 654 22.34 17.43 40.72
C PRO A 654 22.89 17.88 39.37
N VAL A 655 22.57 17.12 38.31
CA VAL A 655 22.81 17.50 36.92
C VAL A 655 21.54 18.18 36.41
N THR A 656 21.67 19.42 35.93
CA THR A 656 20.56 20.13 35.27
C THR A 656 20.94 20.39 33.81
N LEU A 657 20.05 20.06 32.88
CA LEU A 657 20.22 20.28 31.45
C LEU A 657 18.98 21.00 30.91
N ASP A 658 19.17 22.00 30.07
CA ASP A 658 18.09 22.52 29.22
C ASP A 658 17.95 21.59 28.00
N ASN A 659 16.80 20.95 27.87
CA ASN A 659 16.52 20.01 26.80
C ASN A 659 15.22 20.40 26.07
N CYS A 660 15.36 20.97 24.87
CA CYS A 660 14.28 21.59 24.08
C CYS A 660 13.51 22.71 24.80
N GLY A 661 14.18 23.53 25.63
CA GLY A 661 13.52 24.58 26.42
C GLY A 661 12.85 24.09 27.70
N VAL A 662 13.03 22.80 28.04
CA VAL A 662 12.54 22.19 29.28
C VAL A 662 13.75 21.89 30.17
N PRO A 663 13.84 22.47 31.38
CA PRO A 663 14.91 22.15 32.33
C PRO A 663 14.66 20.78 32.97
N GLU A 664 15.50 19.82 32.60
CA GLU A 664 15.55 18.46 33.14
C GLU A 664 16.58 18.40 34.29
N ARG A 665 16.17 17.91 35.47
CA ARG A 665 17.03 17.87 36.66
C ARG A 665 17.14 16.46 37.21
N PHE A 666 18.33 15.89 37.10
CA PHE A 666 18.68 14.57 37.62
C PHE A 666 19.38 14.72 38.98
N THR A 667 18.84 14.09 40.02
CA THR A 667 19.42 14.08 41.38
C THR A 667 20.31 12.86 41.65
N LYS A 668 20.27 11.87 40.77
CA LYS A 668 21.07 10.64 40.76
C LYS A 668 21.17 10.13 39.31
N ALA A 669 22.09 9.19 39.04
CA ALA A 669 22.15 8.49 37.76
C ALA A 669 20.83 7.72 37.51
N PRO A 670 20.21 7.81 36.33
CA PRO A 670 19.10 6.94 35.96
C PRO A 670 19.49 5.46 36.08
N SER A 671 18.59 4.64 36.62
CA SER A 671 18.75 3.20 36.78
C SER A 671 17.84 2.39 35.86
N ARG A 672 16.73 2.99 35.41
CA ARG A 672 15.72 2.39 34.53
C ARG A 672 15.51 3.28 33.31
N VAL A 673 16.09 2.90 32.18
CA VAL A 673 16.08 3.67 30.94
C VAL A 673 15.21 2.99 29.90
N VAL A 674 14.29 3.74 29.30
CA VAL A 674 13.54 3.30 28.12
C VAL A 674 14.07 4.05 26.91
N THR A 675 14.46 3.32 25.86
CA THR A 675 14.93 3.91 24.60
C THR A 675 13.86 3.74 23.53
N MET A 676 13.31 4.87 23.07
CA MET A 676 12.30 4.91 22.01
C MET A 676 12.94 4.68 20.65
N ASN A 677 12.16 4.23 19.67
CA ASN A 677 12.58 4.09 18.28
C ASN A 677 12.56 5.46 17.57
N GLY A 678 13.50 6.34 17.94
CA GLY A 678 13.63 7.72 17.42
C GLY A 678 14.09 7.85 15.96
N ALA A 679 13.96 6.78 15.16
CA ALA A 679 14.46 6.57 13.80
C ALA A 679 15.94 6.10 13.64
N SER A 680 16.57 5.55 14.69
CA SER A 680 17.93 4.96 14.64
C SER A 680 18.27 4.11 15.88
N VAL A 681 19.38 3.36 15.87
CA VAL A 681 20.04 2.79 17.07
C VAL A 681 20.94 3.77 17.86
N ALA A 682 20.89 5.08 17.60
CA ALA A 682 21.76 6.06 18.25
C ALA A 682 21.70 6.04 19.78
N GLU A 683 20.49 5.89 20.34
CA GLU A 683 20.18 5.85 21.76
C GLU A 683 20.91 4.66 22.43
N VAL A 684 20.57 3.41 22.03
CA VAL A 684 21.20 2.21 22.60
C VAL A 684 22.69 2.14 22.26
N SER A 685 23.11 2.64 21.10
CA SER A 685 24.53 2.64 20.71
C SER A 685 25.35 3.58 21.57
N THR A 686 24.80 4.74 21.96
CA THR A 686 25.44 5.68 22.89
C THR A 686 25.55 5.05 24.27
N LEU A 687 24.46 4.50 24.81
CA LEU A 687 24.45 3.85 26.13
C LEU A 687 25.42 2.66 26.17
N LEU A 688 25.44 1.79 25.16
CA LEU A 688 26.38 0.66 25.07
C LEU A 688 27.84 1.13 24.95
N ALA A 689 28.12 2.21 24.21
CA ALA A 689 29.48 2.76 24.12
C ALA A 689 29.97 3.34 25.46
N LEU A 690 29.07 3.96 26.22
CA LEU A 690 29.31 4.44 27.59
C LEU A 690 29.29 3.32 28.65
N GLY A 691 28.88 2.09 28.29
CA GLY A 691 28.85 0.94 29.20
C GLY A 691 27.64 0.91 30.13
N LEU A 692 26.52 1.49 29.69
CA LEU A 692 25.27 1.68 30.43
C LEU A 692 24.14 0.75 29.94
N GLY A 693 24.49 -0.34 29.26
CA GLY A 693 23.51 -1.28 28.69
C GLY A 693 22.67 -2.00 29.74
N ASP A 694 23.21 -2.17 30.95
CA ASP A 694 22.54 -2.67 32.16
C ASP A 694 21.38 -1.77 32.64
N ARG A 695 21.38 -0.49 32.24
CA ARG A 695 20.35 0.49 32.63
C ARG A 695 19.11 0.45 31.73
N ILE A 696 19.21 -0.18 30.57
CA ILE A 696 18.10 -0.27 29.61
C ILE A 696 17.12 -1.32 30.11
N VAL A 697 15.86 -0.92 30.34
CA VAL A 697 14.78 -1.82 30.77
C VAL A 697 13.81 -2.17 29.64
N ALA A 698 13.72 -1.32 28.62
CA ALA A 698 13.00 -1.61 27.38
C ALA A 698 13.64 -0.88 26.18
N ASN A 699 13.76 -1.61 25.08
CA ASN A 699 14.28 -1.19 23.79
C ASN A 699 13.51 -1.90 22.67
N GLN A 700 13.19 -1.20 21.57
CA GLN A 700 12.62 -1.81 20.35
C GLN A 700 13.47 -1.57 19.09
N GLN A 701 14.65 -0.99 19.25
CA GLN A 701 15.63 -0.79 18.18
C GLN A 701 16.34 -2.13 17.89
N SER A 702 16.35 -2.57 16.63
CA SER A 702 16.99 -3.83 16.21
C SER A 702 17.49 -3.75 14.77
N TYR A 703 18.71 -4.20 14.47
CA TYR A 703 19.26 -4.21 13.10
C TYR A 703 20.17 -5.41 12.83
N GLY A 704 20.36 -5.73 11.53
CA GLY A 704 21.12 -6.89 11.07
C GLY A 704 22.65 -6.74 11.15
N MET A 705 23.19 -5.51 11.12
CA MET A 705 24.63 -5.25 11.09
C MET A 705 25.04 -4.01 11.90
N SER A 706 26.34 -3.86 12.17
CA SER A 706 26.93 -2.64 12.73
C SER A 706 28.42 -2.56 12.38
N GLU A 707 28.94 -1.35 12.22
CA GLU A 707 30.36 -1.03 12.05
C GLU A 707 31.20 -1.48 13.26
N VAL A 708 30.60 -1.54 14.44
CA VAL A 708 31.27 -1.96 15.69
C VAL A 708 31.07 -3.46 15.90
N ALA A 709 32.17 -4.21 15.94
CA ALA A 709 32.16 -5.66 16.14
C ALA A 709 31.34 -6.06 17.39
N GLY A 710 30.45 -7.04 17.23
CA GLY A 710 29.56 -7.52 18.30
C GLY A 710 28.40 -6.59 18.68
N ARG A 711 28.35 -5.33 18.20
CA ARG A 711 27.33 -4.35 18.62
C ARG A 711 25.91 -4.76 18.26
N ALA A 712 25.67 -5.25 17.04
CA ALA A 712 24.34 -5.71 16.63
C ALA A 712 23.82 -6.88 17.52
N LYS A 713 24.71 -7.82 17.90
CA LYS A 713 24.38 -8.89 18.85
C LYS A 713 24.10 -8.35 20.25
N ALA A 714 24.85 -7.36 20.72
CA ALA A 714 24.62 -6.72 22.01
C ALA A 714 23.27 -5.99 22.06
N ILE A 715 22.90 -5.26 21.00
CA ILE A 715 21.60 -4.57 20.88
C ILE A 715 20.45 -5.60 20.87
N LYS A 716 20.58 -6.68 20.08
CA LYS A 716 19.59 -7.78 20.04
C LYS A 716 19.42 -8.50 21.39
N ALA A 717 20.40 -8.41 22.29
CA ALA A 717 20.35 -8.99 23.64
C ALA A 717 19.82 -8.03 24.72
N LEU A 718 19.53 -6.77 24.39
CA LEU A 718 18.90 -5.82 25.31
C LEU A 718 17.44 -6.23 25.60
N PRO A 719 16.92 -5.94 26.81
CA PRO A 719 15.54 -6.28 27.14
C PRO A 719 14.55 -5.43 26.33
N THR A 720 13.50 -6.07 25.82
CA THR A 720 12.37 -5.43 25.14
C THR A 720 11.28 -4.97 26.11
N GLY A 721 11.52 -5.05 27.42
CA GLY A 721 10.53 -4.76 28.47
C GLY A 721 9.34 -5.72 28.55
N GLY A 722 9.26 -6.73 27.67
CA GLY A 722 8.10 -7.63 27.58
C GLY A 722 6.82 -6.94 27.08
N VAL A 723 6.94 -5.77 26.45
CA VAL A 723 5.80 -4.94 26.05
C VAL A 723 5.27 -5.33 24.67
N LYS A 724 3.95 -5.25 24.48
CA LYS A 724 3.33 -5.27 23.15
C LYS A 724 3.48 -3.89 22.51
N LEU A 725 3.90 -3.85 21.25
CA LEU A 725 4.06 -2.62 20.49
C LEU A 725 2.70 -2.01 20.11
N ASN A 726 2.70 -0.69 19.90
CA ASN A 726 1.57 0.03 19.31
C ASN A 726 1.63 0.01 17.75
N ASP A 727 0.67 0.65 17.09
CA ASP A 727 0.63 0.77 15.62
C ASP A 727 1.81 1.56 15.03
N ALA A 728 2.59 2.29 15.84
CA ALA A 728 3.85 2.93 15.46
C ALA A 728 5.08 1.98 15.58
N TYR A 729 4.85 0.70 15.90
CA TYR A 729 5.88 -0.34 16.11
C TYR A 729 6.89 0.00 17.22
N ASP A 730 6.42 0.66 18.28
CA ASP A 730 7.24 1.08 19.40
C ASP A 730 6.45 1.05 20.72
N ILE A 731 7.04 1.48 21.83
CA ILE A 731 6.53 1.29 23.19
C ILE A 731 5.33 2.24 23.47
N PRO A 732 4.10 1.73 23.67
CA PRO A 732 2.94 2.58 23.95
C PRO A 732 3.07 3.33 25.28
N ARG A 733 2.43 4.50 25.39
CA ARG A 733 2.33 5.36 26.58
C ARG A 733 2.11 4.59 27.87
N GLU A 734 1.11 3.71 27.90
CA GLU A 734 0.70 2.97 29.09
C GLU A 734 1.79 1.96 29.53
N ALA A 735 2.48 1.34 28.57
CA ALA A 735 3.61 0.46 28.85
C ALA A 735 4.88 1.26 29.23
N MET A 736 5.13 2.38 28.56
CA MET A 736 6.25 3.29 28.83
C MET A 736 6.20 3.81 30.28
N ILE A 737 5.02 4.24 30.73
CA ILE A 737 4.76 4.64 32.12
C ILE A 737 4.77 3.43 33.06
N GLY A 738 4.12 2.33 32.68
CA GLY A 738 4.02 1.10 33.49
C GLY A 738 5.38 0.44 33.80
N LEU A 739 6.36 0.58 32.91
CA LEU A 739 7.75 0.19 33.11
C LEU A 739 8.46 0.98 34.23
N ARG A 740 7.88 2.08 34.71
CA ARG A 740 8.45 2.98 35.74
C ARG A 740 9.91 3.37 35.43
N PRO A 741 10.16 4.10 34.34
CA PRO A 741 11.49 4.60 33.99
C PRO A 741 11.95 5.72 34.93
N ASP A 742 13.27 5.84 35.14
CA ASP A 742 13.89 7.06 35.65
C ASP A 742 14.21 8.05 34.49
N LEU A 743 14.40 7.54 33.27
CA LEU A 743 14.67 8.30 32.05
C LEU A 743 14.03 7.64 30.83
N VAL A 744 13.36 8.42 29.98
CA VAL A 744 13.01 8.04 28.61
C VAL A 744 13.87 8.83 27.62
N LEU A 745 14.47 8.12 26.65
CA LEU A 745 15.43 8.65 25.70
C LEU A 745 14.92 8.48 24.27
N SER A 746 14.93 9.56 23.48
CA SER A 746 14.68 9.54 22.03
C SER A 746 15.61 10.52 21.31
N THR A 747 15.98 10.24 20.06
CA THR A 747 16.77 11.15 19.23
C THR A 747 15.96 12.33 18.68
N THR A 748 14.64 12.23 18.63
CA THR A 748 13.77 13.34 18.21
C THR A 748 12.52 13.42 19.08
N SER A 749 11.78 14.53 19.04
CA SER A 749 10.50 14.69 19.74
C SER A 749 9.39 13.71 19.27
N TYR A 750 9.63 12.90 18.24
CA TYR A 750 8.72 11.86 17.74
C TYR A 750 8.39 10.83 18.81
N GLY A 751 9.39 10.39 19.59
CA GLY A 751 9.21 9.41 20.68
C GLY A 751 8.39 9.91 21.87
N PHE A 752 7.92 11.16 21.82
CA PHE A 752 7.05 11.80 22.82
C PHE A 752 5.77 12.40 22.20
N ASP A 753 5.46 12.09 20.93
CA ASP A 753 4.25 12.57 20.26
C ASP A 753 3.05 11.66 20.59
N GLU A 754 2.12 12.21 21.38
CA GLU A 754 0.89 11.53 21.83
C GLU A 754 0.03 11.01 20.67
N LYS A 755 0.11 11.61 19.48
CA LYS A 755 -0.64 11.15 18.29
C LYS A 755 -0.20 9.77 17.81
N ASN A 756 1.02 9.37 18.12
CA ASN A 756 1.55 8.04 17.83
C ASN A 756 1.33 7.05 18.99
N GLY A 757 0.60 7.46 20.04
CA GLY A 757 0.33 6.65 21.22
C GLY A 757 1.50 6.55 22.19
N PHE A 758 2.40 7.54 22.21
CA PHE A 758 3.52 7.63 23.16
C PHE A 758 3.19 8.53 24.36
N ALA A 759 3.97 8.42 25.45
CA ALA A 759 3.81 9.33 26.59
C ALA A 759 4.42 10.69 26.26
N THR A 760 3.74 11.77 26.61
CA THR A 760 4.33 13.12 26.51
C THR A 760 5.41 13.32 27.57
N ARG A 761 6.28 14.32 27.36
CA ARG A 761 7.31 14.70 28.35
C ARG A 761 6.68 15.16 29.67
N GLU A 762 5.52 15.79 29.59
CA GLU A 762 4.70 16.21 30.72
C GLU A 762 4.16 15.01 31.50
N GLN A 763 3.56 14.02 30.83
CA GLN A 763 3.06 12.78 31.45
C GLN A 763 4.18 11.98 32.12
N LEU A 764 5.37 11.94 31.52
CA LEU A 764 6.55 11.30 32.13
C LEU A 764 7.01 12.04 33.39
N LYS A 765 7.02 13.37 33.35
CA LYS A 765 7.36 14.21 34.50
C LYS A 765 6.37 14.07 35.66
N GLU A 766 5.08 13.89 35.38
CA GLU A 766 4.04 13.63 36.40
C GLU A 766 4.28 12.32 37.15
N VAL A 767 4.83 11.29 36.48
CA VAL A 767 5.22 10.01 37.13
C VAL A 767 6.66 9.99 37.64
N GLY A 768 7.35 11.14 37.63
CA GLY A 768 8.71 11.28 38.16
C GLY A 768 9.84 10.80 37.24
N ALA A 769 9.56 10.51 35.98
CA ALA A 769 10.55 10.14 34.98
C ALA A 769 11.13 11.38 34.28
N GLY A 770 12.45 11.42 34.11
CA GLY A 770 13.09 12.42 33.25
C GLY A 770 12.90 12.08 31.76
N SER A 771 13.06 13.08 30.89
CA SER A 771 12.99 12.88 29.44
C SER A 771 14.15 13.54 28.71
N TYR A 772 14.61 12.95 27.60
CA TYR A 772 15.66 13.54 26.75
C TYR A 772 15.35 13.36 25.26
N VAL A 773 15.44 14.48 24.54
CA VAL A 773 15.47 14.57 23.08
C VAL A 773 16.84 15.11 22.64
N SER A 774 17.46 14.58 21.59
CA SER A 774 18.69 15.20 21.06
C SER A 774 18.39 16.64 20.59
N PRO A 775 19.20 17.67 20.91
CA PRO A 775 18.80 19.08 20.70
C PRO A 775 18.37 19.48 19.28
N GLN A 776 18.93 18.86 18.22
CA GLN A 776 18.49 19.10 16.83
C GLN A 776 17.23 18.32 16.42
N GLY A 777 16.79 17.37 17.25
CA GLY A 777 15.56 16.61 17.06
C GLY A 777 14.35 17.24 17.76
N CYS A 778 14.52 18.37 18.46
CA CYS A 778 13.47 19.07 19.18
C CYS A 778 12.34 19.56 18.26
N ASP A 779 12.68 20.18 17.13
CA ASP A 779 11.76 20.79 16.16
C ASP A 779 11.40 19.86 14.98
N GLN A 780 11.85 18.60 15.02
CA GLN A 780 11.78 17.60 13.95
C GLN A 780 12.58 17.94 12.67
N ASP A 781 13.33 19.05 12.59
CA ASP A 781 14.12 19.42 11.39
C ASP A 781 15.51 18.77 11.38
N THR A 782 15.52 17.46 11.08
CA THR A 782 16.76 16.65 11.00
C THR A 782 17.71 17.08 9.85
N SER A 783 17.33 18.06 9.03
CA SER A 783 18.10 18.49 7.85
C SER A 783 19.40 19.22 8.17
N ARG A 784 19.56 19.70 9.42
CA ARG A 784 20.71 20.52 9.87
C ARG A 784 21.71 19.76 10.73
N MET A 785 21.41 18.50 11.06
CA MET A 785 22.23 17.67 11.94
C MET A 785 23.63 17.42 11.38
N THR A 786 24.60 17.26 12.27
CA THR A 786 26.02 17.07 12.01
C THR A 786 26.63 16.04 12.97
N ILE A 787 27.88 15.64 12.76
CA ILE A 787 28.60 14.77 13.71
C ILE A 787 28.81 15.48 15.07
N ALA A 788 28.77 16.81 15.12
CA ALA A 788 28.86 17.53 16.39
C ALA A 788 27.68 17.20 17.33
N ASP A 789 26.50 16.95 16.77
CA ASP A 789 25.30 16.62 17.55
C ASP A 789 25.36 15.21 18.16
N SER A 790 26.05 14.27 17.50
CA SER A 790 26.42 12.98 18.10
C SER A 790 27.32 13.14 19.32
N TYR A 791 28.26 14.10 19.28
CA TYR A 791 29.12 14.41 20.43
C TYR A 791 28.36 15.14 21.54
N THR A 792 27.31 15.89 21.22
CA THR A 792 26.38 16.45 22.22
C THR A 792 25.62 15.33 22.93
N LEU A 793 25.02 14.39 22.19
CA LEU A 793 24.34 13.22 22.76
C LEU A 793 25.27 12.40 23.68
N LEU A 794 26.50 12.12 23.23
CA LEU A 794 27.51 11.42 24.05
C LEU A 794 27.86 12.18 25.34
N ARG A 795 28.05 13.51 25.25
CA ARG A 795 28.40 14.36 26.40
C ARG A 795 27.26 14.50 27.40
N ASP A 796 26.03 14.64 26.92
CA ASP A 796 24.85 14.77 27.78
C ASP A 796 24.56 13.45 28.50
N MET A 797 24.63 12.31 27.80
CA MET A 797 24.56 11.00 28.46
C MET A 797 25.75 10.80 29.42
N GLY A 798 26.95 11.26 29.06
CA GLY A 798 28.12 11.28 29.94
C GLY A 798 27.84 12.01 31.25
N ARG A 799 27.20 13.18 31.20
CA ARG A 799 26.79 13.96 32.38
C ARG A 799 25.66 13.28 33.16
N ILE A 800 24.57 12.91 32.50
CA ILE A 800 23.36 12.32 33.14
C ILE A 800 23.70 11.06 33.93
N PHE A 801 24.63 10.24 33.45
CA PHE A 801 25.03 8.98 34.09
C PHE A 801 26.37 9.06 34.86
N ASN A 802 26.96 10.26 34.99
CA ASN A 802 28.25 10.48 35.66
C ASN A 802 29.40 9.62 35.11
N VAL A 803 29.51 9.55 33.78
CA VAL A 803 30.58 8.85 33.02
C VAL A 803 31.23 9.78 31.98
N SER A 804 31.30 11.08 32.29
CA SER A 804 31.82 12.15 31.40
C SER A 804 33.20 11.85 30.81
N ASP A 805 34.14 11.30 31.58
CA ASP A 805 35.49 10.97 31.10
C ASP A 805 35.47 9.94 29.96
N ARG A 806 34.56 8.96 30.04
CA ARG A 806 34.37 7.96 28.99
C ARG A 806 33.74 8.58 27.75
N ALA A 807 32.80 9.51 27.92
CA ALA A 807 32.22 10.26 26.82
C ALA A 807 33.29 11.10 26.09
N GLU A 808 34.07 11.92 26.81
CA GLU A 808 35.11 12.75 26.19
C GLU A 808 36.25 11.93 25.59
N LYS A 809 36.60 10.77 26.15
CA LYS A 809 37.56 9.83 25.55
C LYS A 809 37.08 9.31 24.19
N LEU A 810 35.79 8.93 24.08
CA LEU A 810 35.18 8.51 22.81
C LEU A 810 35.12 9.67 21.80
N ILE A 811 34.69 10.86 22.23
CA ILE A 811 34.60 12.06 21.39
C ILE A 811 35.99 12.45 20.87
N THR A 812 37.01 12.42 21.72
CA THR A 812 38.40 12.75 21.35
C THR A 812 38.96 11.76 20.34
N ALA A 813 38.74 10.46 20.55
CA ALA A 813 39.15 9.42 19.61
C ALA A 813 38.47 9.58 18.24
N SER A 814 37.14 9.74 18.23
CA SER A 814 36.35 9.92 17.00
C SER A 814 36.75 11.18 16.24
N ARG A 815 36.98 12.30 16.94
CA ARG A 815 37.51 13.54 16.34
C ARG A 815 38.89 13.37 15.73
N LYS A 816 39.80 12.65 16.41
CA LYS A 816 41.14 12.36 15.89
C LYS A 816 41.05 11.50 14.62
N ASN A 817 40.33 10.38 14.67
CA ASN A 817 40.15 9.48 13.52
C ASN A 817 39.60 10.22 12.30
N ILE A 818 38.58 11.07 12.50
CA ILE A 818 38.00 11.92 11.46
C ILE A 818 39.01 12.93 10.91
N ALA A 819 39.83 13.55 11.76
CA ALA A 819 40.85 14.50 11.32
C ALA A 819 41.95 13.80 10.49
N ASP A 820 42.42 12.64 10.95
CA ASP A 820 43.42 11.81 10.26
C ASP A 820 42.89 11.33 8.89
N VAL A 821 41.60 10.93 8.80
CA VAL A 821 40.93 10.59 7.52
C VAL A 821 40.77 11.81 6.63
N SER A 822 40.23 12.92 7.15
CA SER A 822 39.96 14.13 6.36
C SER A 822 41.23 14.75 5.80
N ALA A 823 42.34 14.70 6.54
CA ALA A 823 43.63 15.22 6.12
C ALA A 823 44.18 14.48 4.88
N LYS A 824 43.96 13.16 4.79
CA LYS A 824 44.42 12.32 3.67
C LYS A 824 43.72 12.59 2.34
N VAL A 825 42.45 13.05 2.39
CA VAL A 825 41.57 13.20 1.22
C VAL A 825 41.20 14.66 0.92
N LYS A 826 41.77 15.61 1.66
CA LYS A 826 41.42 17.04 1.62
C LYS A 826 41.55 17.65 0.23
N ASP A 827 42.63 17.30 -0.47
CA ASP A 827 43.01 17.88 -1.76
C ASP A 827 42.56 16.99 -2.95
N ASP A 828 41.84 15.90 -2.68
CA ASP A 828 41.34 14.98 -3.69
C ASP A 828 40.04 15.45 -4.36
N LYS A 829 39.79 14.96 -5.58
CA LYS A 829 38.54 15.23 -6.31
C LYS A 829 37.37 14.59 -5.57
N GLN A 830 36.59 15.41 -4.86
CA GLN A 830 35.41 14.93 -4.14
C GLN A 830 34.35 14.30 -5.10
N PRO A 831 34.06 12.99 -5.01
CA PRO A 831 33.11 12.32 -5.89
C PRO A 831 31.65 12.62 -5.50
N LYS A 832 30.74 12.50 -6.48
CA LYS A 832 29.28 12.58 -6.28
C LYS A 832 28.76 11.25 -5.73
N VAL A 833 28.35 11.23 -4.48
CA VAL A 833 27.85 10.02 -3.81
C VAL A 833 26.34 10.09 -3.65
N MET A 834 25.62 9.04 -4.07
CA MET A 834 24.21 8.87 -3.72
C MET A 834 24.13 8.10 -2.40
N VAL A 835 23.50 8.72 -1.39
CA VAL A 835 23.23 8.08 -0.10
C VAL A 835 21.75 7.76 -0.04
N LEU A 836 21.41 6.53 0.32
CA LEU A 836 20.03 6.07 0.41
C LEU A 836 19.89 4.99 1.49
N PHE A 837 18.67 4.80 1.97
CA PHE A 837 18.33 3.70 2.85
C PHE A 837 17.77 2.54 2.05
N SER A 838 18.19 1.31 2.33
CA SER A 838 17.45 0.12 1.88
C SER A 838 16.36 -0.23 2.90
N ASN A 839 15.26 -0.81 2.41
CA ASN A 839 14.08 -1.21 3.20
C ASN A 839 13.42 -0.06 4.03
N MET A 840 13.64 1.19 3.64
CA MET A 840 12.89 2.36 4.14
C MET A 840 12.23 3.10 2.98
N THR A 841 10.90 3.22 2.99
CA THR A 841 10.11 3.87 1.91
C THR A 841 9.27 5.02 2.44
N MET A 842 9.62 6.25 2.06
CA MET A 842 8.85 7.46 2.37
C MET A 842 7.90 7.80 1.23
N GLY A 843 6.71 7.18 1.19
CA GLY A 843 5.69 7.42 0.17
C GLY A 843 5.75 6.45 -1.02
N GLY A 844 5.08 6.81 -2.12
CA GLY A 844 4.87 5.95 -3.30
C GLY A 844 5.99 6.04 -4.35
N ASN A 845 7.25 6.03 -3.92
CA ASN A 845 8.39 6.45 -4.76
C ASN A 845 9.11 5.26 -5.41
N ASP A 846 9.77 5.52 -6.54
CA ASP A 846 10.58 4.54 -7.29
C ASP A 846 11.84 4.03 -6.55
N PHE A 847 12.27 4.74 -5.52
CA PHE A 847 13.46 4.43 -4.72
C PHE A 847 13.14 4.44 -3.22
N SER A 848 13.81 3.56 -2.48
CA SER A 848 13.95 3.67 -1.04
C SER A 848 14.70 4.96 -0.66
N SER A 849 14.34 5.54 0.50
CA SER A 849 14.55 6.94 0.87
C SER A 849 15.95 7.50 0.57
N VAL A 850 16.02 8.37 -0.44
CA VAL A 850 17.28 9.02 -0.89
C VAL A 850 17.56 10.25 -0.05
N VAL A 851 18.79 10.37 0.46
CA VAL A 851 19.20 11.45 1.35
C VAL A 851 19.57 12.71 0.57
N ALA A 852 19.14 13.87 1.07
CA ALA A 852 19.51 15.19 0.57
C ALA A 852 20.18 16.10 1.62
N LYS A 853 19.82 15.98 2.89
CA LYS A 853 20.30 16.85 3.99
C LYS A 853 20.61 16.05 5.27
N GLY A 854 21.00 16.74 6.33
CA GLY A 854 21.34 16.13 7.63
C GLY A 854 22.75 15.57 7.72
N ILE A 855 23.00 14.80 8.78
CA ILE A 855 24.32 14.34 9.24
C ILE A 855 25.14 13.62 8.16
N TYR A 856 24.47 12.92 7.25
CA TYR A 856 25.11 12.22 6.13
C TYR A 856 25.93 13.15 5.23
N ASN A 857 25.52 14.41 5.05
CA ASN A 857 26.29 15.37 4.25
C ASN A 857 27.59 15.80 4.97
N ASP A 858 27.56 15.91 6.30
CA ASP A 858 28.75 16.20 7.12
C ASP A 858 29.72 14.99 7.16
N ILE A 859 29.17 13.76 7.24
CA ILE A 859 29.93 12.51 7.07
C ILE A 859 30.61 12.45 5.70
N LEU A 860 29.86 12.66 4.61
CA LEU A 860 30.43 12.66 3.26
C LEU A 860 31.51 13.73 3.08
N ALA A 861 31.28 14.95 3.57
CA ALA A 861 32.25 16.03 3.44
C ALA A 861 33.60 15.68 4.10
N LYS A 862 33.56 15.06 5.28
CA LYS A 862 34.77 14.59 6.00
C LYS A 862 35.41 13.37 5.35
N ALA A 863 34.63 12.55 4.65
CA ALA A 863 35.14 11.44 3.83
C ALA A 863 35.66 11.88 2.45
N GLY A 864 35.77 13.19 2.17
CA GLY A 864 36.25 13.71 0.90
C GLY A 864 35.25 13.51 -0.24
N ALA A 865 33.96 13.69 0.02
CA ALA A 865 32.86 13.42 -0.91
C ALA A 865 31.77 14.50 -0.87
N ARG A 866 30.84 14.46 -1.82
CA ARG A 866 29.67 15.35 -1.86
C ARG A 866 28.42 14.61 -2.30
N ASN A 867 27.29 14.87 -1.63
CA ASN A 867 26.02 14.21 -1.93
C ASN A 867 25.50 14.65 -3.32
N ALA A 868 25.27 13.67 -4.19
CA ALA A 868 24.77 13.87 -5.55
C ALA A 868 23.41 14.60 -5.60
N PHE A 869 22.59 14.44 -4.56
CA PHE A 869 21.24 14.99 -4.45
C PHE A 869 21.09 16.04 -3.34
N ALA A 870 22.19 16.67 -2.90
CA ALA A 870 22.21 17.68 -1.84
C ALA A 870 21.29 18.89 -2.05
N SER A 871 20.91 19.17 -3.30
CA SER A 871 20.01 20.27 -3.70
C SER A 871 18.58 19.80 -4.03
N ALA A 872 18.31 18.49 -4.00
CA ALA A 872 17.05 17.94 -4.49
C ALA A 872 15.87 18.11 -3.53
N SER A 873 16.13 18.41 -2.25
CA SER A 873 15.13 18.69 -1.23
C SER A 873 15.59 19.77 -0.25
N LYS A 874 14.64 20.34 0.49
CA LYS A 874 14.89 21.19 1.67
C LYS A 874 14.97 20.37 2.96
N THR A 875 14.42 19.16 2.99
CA THR A 875 14.43 18.24 4.14
C THR A 875 15.52 17.17 3.98
N SER A 876 15.69 16.32 5.00
CA SER A 876 16.69 15.24 5.05
C SER A 876 16.62 14.26 3.89
N PHE A 877 15.42 14.02 3.33
CA PHE A 877 15.19 13.11 2.22
C PHE A 877 14.64 13.83 0.98
N ALA A 878 14.95 13.30 -0.20
CA ALA A 878 14.42 13.75 -1.47
C ALA A 878 13.54 12.67 -2.12
N ASP A 879 12.41 13.12 -2.65
CA ASP A 879 11.61 12.39 -3.62
C ASP A 879 12.22 12.57 -5.03
N LEU A 880 12.50 11.46 -5.70
CA LEU A 880 13.22 11.38 -6.97
C LEU A 880 12.61 10.30 -7.85
N SER A 881 12.33 10.62 -9.12
CA SER A 881 11.95 9.63 -10.14
C SER A 881 13.17 8.98 -10.79
N LYS A 882 12.99 7.83 -11.44
CA LYS A 882 14.10 7.11 -12.10
C LYS A 882 14.81 7.94 -13.15
N GLU A 883 14.12 8.84 -13.87
CA GLU A 883 14.74 9.72 -14.86
C GLU A 883 15.66 10.77 -14.21
N LYS A 884 15.25 11.34 -13.07
CA LYS A 884 16.06 12.35 -12.34
C LYS A 884 17.33 11.72 -11.75
N VAL A 885 17.22 10.47 -11.29
CA VAL A 885 18.33 9.67 -10.77
C VAL A 885 19.25 9.20 -11.91
N ALA A 886 18.70 8.74 -13.03
CA ALA A 886 19.45 8.35 -14.22
C ALA A 886 20.19 9.52 -14.90
N ALA A 887 19.66 10.73 -14.85
CA ALA A 887 20.24 11.95 -15.42
C ALA A 887 21.34 12.59 -14.55
N THR A 888 21.63 12.02 -13.37
CA THR A 888 22.67 12.51 -12.45
C THR A 888 23.83 11.52 -12.44
N ASP A 889 25.06 11.99 -12.68
CA ASP A 889 26.24 11.14 -12.50
C ASP A 889 26.40 10.78 -11.02
N VAL A 890 26.46 9.49 -10.73
CA VAL A 890 26.73 8.95 -9.40
C VAL A 890 28.06 8.19 -9.46
N ASP A 891 29.07 8.68 -8.75
CA ASP A 891 30.42 8.13 -8.71
C ASP A 891 30.53 6.92 -7.75
N ALA A 892 29.71 6.90 -6.69
CA ALA A 892 29.57 5.77 -5.78
C ALA A 892 28.22 5.77 -5.04
N LEU A 893 27.83 4.61 -4.49
CA LEU A 893 26.68 4.47 -3.60
C LEU A 893 27.10 4.31 -2.13
N VAL A 894 26.31 4.89 -1.23
CA VAL A 894 26.25 4.52 0.19
C VAL A 894 24.85 4.01 0.46
N VAL A 895 24.72 2.73 0.79
CA VAL A 895 23.44 2.11 1.14
C VAL A 895 23.41 1.84 2.64
N ILE A 896 22.43 2.43 3.31
CA ILE A 896 22.23 2.36 4.75
C ILE A 896 21.15 1.32 5.02
N GLY A 897 21.47 0.24 5.73
CA GLY A 897 20.51 -0.81 6.04
C GLY A 897 19.56 -0.41 7.17
N TYR A 898 18.30 -0.11 6.86
CA TYR A 898 17.24 0.09 7.86
C TYR A 898 16.36 -1.17 7.91
N ASN A 899 16.47 -1.95 8.98
CA ASN A 899 15.86 -3.29 9.07
C ASN A 899 16.18 -4.19 7.87
N ASP A 900 17.35 -4.02 7.25
CA ASP A 900 17.84 -4.81 6.12
C ASP A 900 19.06 -5.63 6.54
N PRO A 901 19.03 -6.98 6.43
CA PRO A 901 20.20 -7.82 6.71
C PRO A 901 21.22 -7.86 5.56
N ASP A 902 20.87 -7.45 4.33
CA ASP A 902 21.79 -7.38 3.18
C ASP A 902 21.62 -6.10 2.33
N PRO A 903 21.96 -4.91 2.88
CA PRO A 903 22.04 -3.66 2.12
C PRO A 903 23.04 -3.72 0.94
N ALA A 904 23.96 -4.68 0.92
CA ALA A 904 24.89 -4.87 -0.20
C ALA A 904 24.20 -5.52 -1.42
N ALA A 905 23.23 -6.42 -1.24
CA ALA A 905 22.39 -6.91 -2.33
C ALA A 905 21.55 -5.78 -2.94
N TYR A 906 20.99 -4.88 -2.12
CA TYR A 906 20.29 -3.69 -2.62
C TYR A 906 21.21 -2.80 -3.46
N ALA A 907 22.43 -2.52 -3.00
CA ALA A 907 23.42 -1.76 -3.76
C ALA A 907 23.73 -2.41 -5.12
N LYS A 908 24.00 -3.72 -5.15
CA LYS A 908 24.27 -4.48 -6.39
C LYS A 908 23.08 -4.45 -7.36
N LYS A 909 21.84 -4.50 -6.86
CA LYS A 909 20.63 -4.37 -7.68
C LYS A 909 20.57 -2.99 -8.33
N LEU A 910 20.81 -1.93 -7.55
CA LEU A 910 20.78 -0.56 -8.07
C LEU A 910 21.87 -0.31 -9.12
N LEU A 911 23.09 -0.82 -8.92
CA LEU A 911 24.17 -0.71 -9.91
C LEU A 911 23.85 -1.44 -11.23
N LYS A 912 23.09 -2.55 -11.19
CA LYS A 912 22.59 -3.24 -12.39
C LYS A 912 21.49 -2.46 -13.11
N GLU A 913 20.66 -1.71 -12.37
CA GLU A 913 19.54 -0.93 -12.92
C GLU A 913 20.02 0.38 -13.59
N PHE A 914 21.15 0.94 -13.13
CA PHE A 914 21.73 2.18 -13.66
C PHE A 914 23.17 1.97 -14.22
N PRO A 915 23.35 1.13 -15.27
CA PRO A 915 24.66 0.75 -15.80
C PRO A 915 25.44 1.92 -16.42
N GLN A 916 24.79 3.05 -16.71
CA GLN A 916 25.45 4.26 -17.20
C GLN A 916 26.37 4.91 -16.17
N TRP A 917 26.10 4.71 -14.87
CA TRP A 917 26.80 5.38 -13.78
C TRP A 917 28.29 5.00 -13.70
N PRO A 918 29.18 5.95 -13.38
CA PRO A 918 30.56 5.62 -12.98
C PRO A 918 30.61 4.64 -11.79
N ALA A 919 29.66 4.72 -10.85
CA ALA A 919 29.51 3.74 -9.78
C ALA A 919 29.30 2.31 -10.29
N ALA A 920 28.43 2.12 -11.29
CA ALA A 920 28.11 0.79 -11.82
C ALA A 920 29.30 0.17 -12.57
N LYS A 921 29.98 0.96 -13.40
CA LYS A 921 31.16 0.53 -14.16
C LYS A 921 32.31 0.05 -13.28
N ASN A 922 32.44 0.62 -12.08
CA ASN A 922 33.50 0.30 -11.12
C ASN A 922 33.00 -0.56 -9.93
N ASN A 923 31.75 -1.02 -9.96
CA ASN A 923 31.08 -1.71 -8.83
C ASN A 923 31.25 -0.97 -7.47
N LYS A 924 31.20 0.36 -7.49
CA LYS A 924 31.65 1.23 -6.40
C LYS A 924 30.52 1.58 -5.44
N TYR A 925 30.43 0.83 -4.35
CA TYR A 925 29.47 1.07 -3.26
C TYR A 925 30.06 0.71 -1.89
N VAL A 926 29.43 1.23 -0.83
CA VAL A 926 29.61 0.75 0.54
C VAL A 926 28.24 0.53 1.19
N ALA A 927 28.14 -0.55 1.98
CA ALA A 927 26.99 -0.85 2.81
C ALA A 927 27.35 -0.56 4.27
N LEU A 928 26.46 0.13 4.99
CA LEU A 928 26.66 0.61 6.36
C LEU A 928 25.39 0.43 7.19
N SER A 929 25.51 0.35 8.51
CA SER A 929 24.33 0.39 9.39
C SER A 929 23.79 1.82 9.54
N ASP A 930 22.54 1.91 9.96
CA ASP A 930 21.88 3.16 10.34
C ASP A 930 22.51 3.83 11.58
N SER A 931 23.38 3.14 12.34
CA SER A 931 24.12 3.69 13.49
C SER A 931 25.11 4.81 13.13
N MET A 932 25.12 5.27 11.88
CA MET A 932 25.73 6.54 11.47
C MET A 932 24.79 7.74 11.67
N TYR A 933 23.47 7.53 11.78
CA TYR A 933 22.54 8.60 12.13
C TYR A 933 22.57 8.77 13.65
N LEU A 934 23.30 9.80 14.08
CA LEU A 934 23.69 10.06 15.47
C LEU A 934 24.47 8.93 16.16
N GLY A 935 25.13 9.29 17.27
CA GLY A 935 25.80 8.33 18.15
C GLY A 935 27.29 8.10 17.85
N PRO A 936 27.90 7.06 18.45
CA PRO A 936 29.34 7.02 18.72
C PRO A 936 30.22 6.52 17.57
N SER A 937 29.68 6.27 16.37
CA SER A 937 30.37 5.51 15.31
C SER A 937 30.45 6.24 13.97
N ASN A 938 30.32 7.57 13.98
CA ASN A 938 30.38 8.37 12.75
C ASN A 938 31.79 8.38 12.12
N ASP A 939 32.85 8.24 12.91
CA ASP A 939 34.23 8.13 12.41
C ASP A 939 34.44 6.85 11.59
N LEU A 940 33.87 5.72 12.01
CA LEU A 940 33.91 4.46 11.26
C LEU A 940 33.17 4.57 9.92
N ALA A 941 32.06 5.32 9.87
CA ALA A 941 31.36 5.62 8.62
C ALA A 941 32.21 6.52 7.70
N VAL A 942 32.81 7.58 8.25
CA VAL A 942 33.73 8.48 7.53
C VAL A 942 34.92 7.71 6.96
N GLU A 943 35.56 6.83 7.74
CA GLU A 943 36.70 6.01 7.27
C GLU A 943 36.27 5.02 6.19
N LYS A 944 35.21 4.23 6.39
CA LYS A 944 34.73 3.26 5.39
C LYS A 944 34.39 3.93 4.05
N ILE A 945 33.74 5.10 4.09
CA ILE A 945 33.44 5.86 2.87
C ILE A 945 34.74 6.38 2.22
N ALA A 946 35.65 6.96 3.00
CA ALA A 946 36.91 7.49 2.48
C ALA A 946 37.78 6.40 1.82
N ARG A 947 37.91 5.22 2.45
CA ARG A 947 38.62 4.06 1.89
C ARG A 947 37.99 3.54 0.60
N MET A 948 36.66 3.51 0.51
CA MET A 948 35.94 3.10 -0.69
C MET A 948 36.11 4.12 -1.83
N LEU A 949 36.14 5.42 -1.53
CA LEU A 949 36.27 6.48 -2.54
C LEU A 949 37.70 6.69 -3.01
N HIS A 950 38.66 6.72 -2.09
CA HIS A 950 40.05 7.15 -2.27
C HIS A 950 41.04 6.06 -1.79
N PRO A 951 41.00 4.83 -2.34
CA PRO A 951 41.78 3.70 -1.83
C PRO A 951 43.29 3.97 -1.79
N ASP A 952 43.83 4.73 -2.75
CA ASP A 952 45.26 5.05 -2.85
C ASP A 952 45.79 5.94 -1.70
N ARG A 953 44.92 6.38 -0.77
CA ARG A 953 45.26 7.17 0.43
C ARG A 953 45.33 6.34 1.72
N PHE A 954 45.05 5.04 1.67
CA PHE A 954 44.58 4.27 2.84
C PHE A 954 45.14 2.86 3.01
#